data_AF-A0A4Y7L413-F1
#
_entry.id   AF-A0A4Y7L413-F1
#
_cell.length_a   1.000
_cell.length_b   1.000
_cell.length_c   1.000
_cell.angle_alpha   90.00
_cell.angle_beta   90.00
_cell.angle_gamma   90.00
#
_symmetry.space_group_name_H-M   'P 1'
#
loop_
_entity.id
_entity.type
_entity.pdbx_description
1 polymer ?
#
loop_
_entity_poly.entity_id
_entity_poly.type
_entity_poly.pdbx_seq_one_letter_code
_entity_poly.pdbx_strand_id
1 'polypeptide(L)'
;MDYQTQSRRESFSFTTSSTSKPSESQDTCFDLEWPFGNIEGLDKEDWRETAYEIFFTACRSSPGFGGKTPLIQDSCTGDNGGMGHNGGRTTTNGLGLAATSKVKRALGLKMVKKVSPRKPNSNPSSPRPNSGFVCGGGLGFTTPLMRLKRPLTSAEIMRSQMKVSEQSDIRLRKTLMRTLVGQMGRRVETIIIPLELLRHLKPSEFSSVNDYHLMQRRQLKVLEAGLLFYPSVPLEPSNSSVLHLQDIIRGSEEKPIDASKNSETMRMLGNSVVSLSLRSTNGSTADACHWADGYPMNIHLYICLLQSVFDLKDETAVLDEVDELLELMKKTWSTLGVNKCIHNVCFMWVLFQQYIATAQVEQDLLSASLAMLTEVVNYVKKAERRDVIYIKLLSSAATSMLAWSEKRLLNYHDNLQKGMAGLIMENLLPLALSAARILDEDISNFGVGQGRGDHSVEMGDKVDNYIRSSMRSAFDKLFNGAKNKNTEAEEEASEVLIQLAKETQELATKEKENFSPILKKWHPVAAGVAALSLHNCFGEVLKQYIAQVSTLTNEAIRVLQTAGKLEKDLIQMAIEESVDCEEGGKVVLREMEAYEVDSIILSLLKAWIYERLKNGNLCLGRAKETETWNPKSKTEPYAQSAVEIMKLVHQSVDDFFEIPVGISDGLVQDLVDGLELLILDYTSFVASCGSKQSYTSTSPFNKMQPTFEIFQLWRKASPCRTLGAAERFHSSSAEGNHPRPSTSRGTQRLYIRLNTLQYLLSYVHSLDKSLSLARRQNPLPHSRYRNNRHISANNAILICPVLHPCSIRECCRNWCLPSYIP
;
A
#
# COMPACT_ATOMS: atom_id res chain seq x y z
N MET A 1 13.39 -12.90 -46.05
CA MET A 1 13.21 -11.45 -46.30
C MET A 1 12.87 -10.86 -44.94
N ASP A 2 13.92 -10.55 -44.20
CA ASP A 2 13.87 -9.97 -42.86
C ASP A 2 14.22 -8.50 -42.99
N TYR A 3 13.45 -7.62 -42.35
CA TYR A 3 13.80 -6.21 -42.20
C TYR A 3 13.96 -5.87 -40.72
N GLN A 4 15.21 -5.82 -40.29
CA GLN A 4 15.67 -5.07 -39.12
C GLN A 4 15.57 -3.57 -39.40
N THR A 5 15.11 -2.80 -38.41
CA THR A 5 15.35 -1.35 -38.34
C THR A 5 15.95 -1.01 -36.97
N GLN A 6 17.02 -0.23 -37.02
CA GLN A 6 17.86 0.18 -35.91
C GLN A 6 17.93 1.72 -35.89
N SER A 7 18.09 2.27 -34.69
CA SER A 7 18.59 3.62 -34.36
C SER A 7 17.62 4.79 -34.47
N ARG A 8 17.33 5.46 -33.33
CA ARG A 8 18.06 6.69 -32.94
C ARG A 8 17.72 7.11 -31.50
N ARG A 9 18.76 7.33 -30.71
CA ARG A 9 18.73 7.83 -29.32
C ARG A 9 19.08 9.32 -29.40
N GLU A 10 18.16 10.21 -29.03
CA GLU A 10 18.40 11.66 -29.01
C GLU A 10 19.08 12.07 -27.70
N SER A 11 20.19 12.77 -27.86
CA SER A 11 21.02 13.35 -26.80
C SER A 11 20.84 14.86 -26.82
N PHE A 12 20.23 15.43 -25.78
CA PHE A 12 20.13 16.87 -25.58
C PHE A 12 21.30 17.37 -24.71
N SER A 13 22.13 18.20 -25.32
CA SER A 13 23.22 18.96 -24.74
C SER A 13 22.72 20.27 -24.14
N PHE A 14 22.97 20.52 -22.86
CA PHE A 14 22.72 21.82 -22.21
C PHE A 14 24.02 22.60 -22.05
N THR A 15 24.09 23.73 -22.74
CA THR A 15 25.14 24.76 -22.66
C THR A 15 24.83 25.73 -21.53
N THR A 16 25.87 26.09 -20.79
CA THR A 16 25.87 27.04 -19.67
C THR A 16 25.82 28.49 -20.15
N SER A 17 24.95 29.31 -19.55
CA SER A 17 25.17 30.76 -19.42
C SER A 17 24.47 31.30 -18.18
N SER A 18 25.14 32.27 -17.58
CA SER A 18 25.02 32.76 -16.21
C SER A 18 23.89 33.77 -15.97
N THR A 19 23.58 33.94 -14.67
CA THR A 19 22.95 35.08 -13.97
C THR A 19 21.53 34.84 -13.46
N SER A 20 21.36 34.53 -12.16
CA SER A 20 20.25 35.00 -11.31
C SER A 20 20.44 34.60 -9.83
N LYS A 21 19.71 35.36 -8.99
CA LYS A 21 19.63 35.45 -7.52
C LYS A 21 19.39 34.11 -6.77
N PRO A 22 19.60 34.05 -5.43
CA PRO A 22 19.72 32.79 -4.70
C PRO A 22 18.38 32.08 -4.65
N SER A 23 18.33 30.90 -5.24
CA SER A 23 17.18 30.00 -5.13
C SER A 23 17.34 29.14 -3.87
N GLU A 24 16.47 29.39 -2.89
CA GLU A 24 15.93 28.35 -2.03
C GLU A 24 15.46 27.20 -2.92
N SER A 25 16.31 26.19 -3.12
CA SER A 25 15.93 24.99 -3.85
C SER A 25 16.88 23.85 -3.53
N GLN A 26 16.79 23.35 -2.30
CA GLN A 26 17.09 21.94 -1.95
C GLN A 26 16.09 21.36 -0.93
N ASP A 27 14.92 21.97 -0.74
CA ASP A 27 13.82 21.40 0.07
C ASP A 27 12.76 20.73 -0.80
N THR A 28 13.22 19.89 -1.71
CA THR A 28 12.37 18.86 -2.30
C THR A 28 13.15 17.56 -2.27
N CYS A 29 13.05 16.81 -1.17
CA CYS A 29 12.86 15.36 -1.22
C CYS A 29 12.86 14.80 0.21
N PHE A 30 11.94 13.88 0.49
CA PHE A 30 11.86 13.03 1.68
C PHE A 30 11.13 13.61 2.91
N ASP A 31 9.96 13.02 3.15
CA ASP A 31 9.03 13.07 4.29
C ASP A 31 9.67 12.66 5.66
N LEU A 32 10.96 12.92 5.85
CA LEU A 32 11.73 12.58 7.04
C LEU A 32 12.01 13.86 7.85
N GLU A 33 11.49 13.92 9.07
CA GLU A 33 11.67 15.07 9.95
C GLU A 33 13.07 15.10 10.59
N TRP A 34 13.70 16.27 10.65
CA TRP A 34 14.98 16.42 11.34
C TRP A 34 14.80 16.38 12.87
N PRO A 35 15.43 15.43 13.58
CA PRO A 35 15.14 15.20 15.01
C PRO A 35 15.92 16.10 15.97
N PHE A 36 17.02 16.74 15.55
CA PHE A 36 17.95 17.38 16.50
C PHE A 36 17.71 18.88 16.71
N GLY A 37 16.51 19.37 16.35
CA GLY A 37 16.15 20.78 16.40
C GLY A 37 16.90 21.63 15.38
N ASN A 38 16.35 22.81 15.06
CA ASN A 38 17.00 23.77 14.17
C ASN A 38 17.78 24.79 14.99
N ILE A 39 18.99 25.11 14.53
CA ILE A 39 19.83 26.18 15.09
C ILE A 39 19.84 27.32 14.08
N GLU A 40 19.34 28.48 14.48
CA GLU A 40 19.29 29.66 13.62
C GLU A 40 20.67 30.31 13.48
N GLY A 41 20.94 30.90 12.31
CA GLY A 41 22.11 31.75 12.08
C GLY A 41 23.39 31.06 11.57
N LEU A 42 23.35 29.74 11.31
CA LEU A 42 24.44 28.98 10.66
C LEU A 42 23.89 28.06 9.57
N ASP A 43 24.45 28.15 8.36
CA ASP A 43 24.03 27.33 7.23
C ASP A 43 24.70 25.94 7.25
N LYS A 44 24.19 25.00 6.43
CA LYS A 44 24.79 23.65 6.27
C LYS A 44 26.28 23.69 5.90
N GLU A 45 26.72 24.74 5.21
CA GLU A 45 28.12 24.93 4.84
C GLU A 45 28.97 25.35 6.05
N ASP A 46 28.45 26.24 6.88
CA ASP A 46 29.12 26.71 8.09
C ASP A 46 29.33 25.56 9.09
N TRP A 47 28.32 24.71 9.28
CA TRP A 47 28.42 23.51 10.10
C TRP A 47 29.49 22.55 9.60
N ARG A 48 29.52 22.33 8.28
CA ARG A 48 30.48 21.44 7.62
C ARG A 48 31.91 21.97 7.72
N GLU A 49 32.14 23.26 7.48
CA GLU A 49 33.47 23.87 7.62
C GLU A 49 33.94 23.87 9.08
N THR A 50 33.07 24.23 10.02
CA THR A 50 33.39 24.23 11.47
C THR A 50 33.73 22.81 11.96
N ALA A 51 32.95 21.81 11.55
CA ALA A 51 33.23 20.41 11.86
C ALA A 51 34.59 19.96 11.29
N TYR A 52 34.93 20.37 10.06
CA TYR A 52 36.25 20.10 9.47
C TYR A 52 37.39 20.77 10.24
N GLU A 53 37.20 22.02 10.67
CA GLU A 53 38.18 22.76 11.49
C GLU A 53 38.47 22.04 12.82
N ILE A 54 37.43 21.55 13.49
CA ILE A 54 37.53 20.72 14.71
C ILE A 54 38.27 19.42 14.41
N PHE A 55 37.86 18.71 13.36
CA PHE A 55 38.46 17.45 12.95
C PHE A 55 39.95 17.58 12.63
N PHE A 56 40.31 18.56 11.81
CA PHE A 56 41.70 18.83 11.43
C PHE A 56 42.55 19.16 12.66
N THR A 57 42.03 20.00 13.56
CA THR A 57 42.72 20.38 14.81
C THR A 57 42.93 19.20 15.74
N ALA A 58 41.95 18.28 15.83
CA ALA A 58 42.03 17.06 16.62
C ALA A 58 42.99 16.02 16.02
N CYS A 59 43.06 15.96 14.70
CA CYS A 59 43.87 15.00 13.96
C CYS A 59 45.30 15.49 13.64
N ARG A 60 45.71 16.68 14.11
CA ARG A 60 47.03 17.27 13.83
C ARG A 60 48.24 16.39 14.15
N SER A 61 48.12 15.46 15.11
CA SER A 61 49.16 14.50 15.49
C SER A 61 49.15 13.22 14.64
N SER A 62 48.15 13.02 13.79
CA SER A 62 48.05 11.87 12.88
C SER A 62 48.93 12.04 11.63
N PRO A 63 49.45 10.92 11.07
CA PRO A 63 50.10 10.93 9.76
C PRO A 63 49.19 11.55 8.67
N GLY A 64 49.75 12.42 7.82
CA GLY A 64 49.01 13.10 6.75
C GLY A 64 48.39 14.47 7.13
N PHE A 65 48.29 14.77 8.44
CA PHE A 65 47.81 16.07 8.95
C PHE A 65 48.97 16.98 9.40
N GLY A 66 50.06 16.39 9.91
CA GLY A 66 51.30 17.09 10.23
C GLY A 66 52.11 17.39 8.97
N GLY A 67 52.46 18.66 8.74
CA GLY A 67 53.12 19.16 7.53
C GLY A 67 54.56 18.66 7.30
N LYS A 68 54.73 17.39 6.97
CA LYS A 68 55.85 16.91 6.18
C LYS A 68 55.28 16.11 5.01
N THR A 69 55.53 16.59 3.80
CA THR A 69 55.47 15.76 2.59
C THR A 69 56.13 14.41 2.91
N PRO A 70 55.54 13.25 2.57
CA PRO A 70 56.23 11.98 2.78
C PRO A 70 57.50 12.03 1.92
N LEU A 71 58.65 12.23 2.57
CA LEU A 71 59.95 12.09 1.94
C LEU A 71 60.03 10.64 1.45
N ILE A 72 60.25 10.49 0.15
CA ILE A 72 60.67 9.25 -0.48
C ILE A 72 61.92 8.81 0.27
N GLN A 73 61.81 7.74 1.06
CA GLN A 73 62.95 7.13 1.73
C GLN A 73 63.70 6.28 0.70
N ASP A 74 64.53 6.93 -0.10
CA ASP A 74 65.58 6.25 -0.87
C ASP A 74 66.66 5.83 0.12
N SER A 75 66.57 4.60 0.60
CA SER A 75 67.63 3.97 1.39
C SER A 75 68.66 3.33 0.47
N CYS A 76 69.74 4.05 0.19
CA CYS A 76 70.97 3.51 -0.39
C CYS A 76 72.19 4.18 0.27
N THR A 77 72.73 3.59 1.33
CA THR A 77 74.20 3.47 1.56
C THR A 77 74.51 2.74 2.88
N GLY A 78 75.33 1.69 2.77
CA GLY A 78 76.55 1.58 3.56
C GLY A 78 76.52 0.97 4.97
N ASP A 79 76.68 -0.36 4.99
CA ASP A 79 77.80 -1.06 5.62
C ASP A 79 77.76 -1.55 7.11
N ASN A 80 78.05 -2.85 7.21
CA ASN A 80 78.68 -3.67 8.26
C ASN A 80 78.22 -3.69 9.74
N GLY A 81 77.79 -4.89 10.14
CA GLY A 81 78.44 -5.62 11.25
C GLY A 81 77.61 -5.94 12.51
N GLY A 82 77.48 -7.22 12.83
CA GLY A 82 77.51 -7.69 14.24
C GLY A 82 76.21 -8.13 14.91
N MET A 83 75.97 -9.45 14.86
CA MET A 83 75.32 -10.37 15.82
C MET A 83 74.76 -9.81 17.17
N GLY A 84 73.50 -10.13 17.50
CA GLY A 84 72.99 -10.01 18.88
C GLY A 84 71.46 -10.16 19.09
N HIS A 85 71.06 -11.37 19.50
CA HIS A 85 69.79 -11.89 20.03
C HIS A 85 68.61 -10.99 20.51
N ASN A 86 67.41 -11.54 20.24
CA ASN A 86 66.15 -11.60 21.03
C ASN A 86 65.17 -10.40 21.12
N GLY A 87 63.97 -10.64 20.55
CA GLY A 87 62.72 -10.57 21.31
C GLY A 87 61.86 -9.32 21.15
N GLY A 88 60.87 -9.36 20.24
CA GLY A 88 59.78 -8.37 20.21
C GLY A 88 59.12 -8.28 18.85
N ARG A 89 58.07 -9.08 18.61
CA ARG A 89 57.33 -9.09 17.35
C ARG A 89 56.42 -7.85 17.26
N THR A 90 56.99 -6.70 16.93
CA THR A 90 56.25 -5.52 16.45
C THR A 90 55.90 -5.74 14.98
N THR A 91 54.61 -5.96 14.70
CA THR A 91 54.10 -6.01 13.32
C THR A 91 54.20 -4.63 12.71
N THR A 92 55.13 -4.48 11.78
CA THR A 92 55.33 -3.31 10.94
C THR A 92 54.15 -3.15 9.98
N ASN A 93 53.63 -1.93 9.89
CA ASN A 93 52.66 -1.50 8.89
C ASN A 93 53.30 -1.58 7.50
N GLY A 94 53.00 -2.65 6.77
CA GLY A 94 53.28 -2.80 5.35
C GLY A 94 51.99 -2.65 4.54
N LEU A 95 52.00 -1.73 3.59
CA LEU A 95 50.95 -1.48 2.60
C LEU A 95 50.64 -2.75 1.80
N GLY A 96 49.50 -3.37 2.09
CA GLY A 96 48.93 -4.49 1.34
C GLY A 96 47.41 -4.34 1.27
N LEU A 97 46.91 -3.86 0.12
CA LEU A 97 45.49 -3.79 -0.19
C LEU A 97 44.87 -5.20 -0.27
N ALA A 98 44.12 -5.57 0.77
CA ALA A 98 42.83 -6.29 0.71
C ALA A 98 42.33 -6.64 2.13
N ALA A 99 42.49 -5.75 3.11
CA ALA A 99 41.78 -5.89 4.38
C ALA A 99 40.36 -5.36 4.17
N THR A 100 39.36 -6.24 4.16
CA THR A 100 37.95 -5.84 4.15
C THR A 100 37.65 -5.04 5.42
N SER A 101 37.03 -3.86 5.33
CA SER A 101 36.70 -3.03 6.48
C SER A 101 35.89 -3.81 7.53
N LYS A 102 36.25 -3.64 8.81
CA LYS A 102 35.56 -4.26 9.94
C LYS A 102 34.16 -3.70 10.11
N VAL A 103 34.00 -2.37 9.96
CA VAL A 103 32.69 -1.70 10.04
C VAL A 103 31.80 -2.15 8.90
N LYS A 104 32.31 -2.19 7.67
CA LYS A 104 31.54 -2.70 6.53
C LYS A 104 31.10 -4.15 6.73
N ARG A 105 31.98 -5.01 7.24
CA ARG A 105 31.64 -6.40 7.53
C ARG A 105 30.60 -6.53 8.64
N ALA A 106 30.74 -5.75 9.72
CA ALA A 106 29.81 -5.78 10.85
C ALA A 106 28.41 -5.29 10.46
N LEU A 107 28.34 -4.33 9.53
CA LEU A 107 27.09 -3.72 9.08
C LEU A 107 26.53 -4.29 7.77
N GLY A 108 27.20 -5.29 7.17
CA GLY A 108 26.77 -5.90 5.91
C GLY A 108 26.89 -5.00 4.67
N LEU A 109 27.73 -3.96 4.72
CA LEU A 109 27.89 -2.99 3.64
C LEU A 109 28.80 -3.51 2.50
N LYS A 110 28.45 -3.19 1.25
CA LYS A 110 29.26 -3.51 0.07
C LYS A 110 30.63 -2.82 0.06
N MET A 111 31.61 -3.52 -0.49
CA MET A 111 32.92 -2.96 -0.83
C MET A 111 32.81 -2.19 -2.15
N VAL A 112 33.46 -1.03 -2.24
CA VAL A 112 33.45 -0.25 -3.49
C VAL A 112 34.28 -1.00 -4.53
N LYS A 113 33.68 -1.32 -5.68
CA LYS A 113 34.41 -1.99 -6.77
C LYS A 113 35.47 -1.05 -7.35
N LYS A 114 36.71 -1.11 -6.83
CA LYS A 114 37.86 -0.43 -7.45
C LYS A 114 38.12 -1.09 -8.82
N VAL A 115 37.83 -0.36 -9.90
CA VAL A 115 38.26 -0.73 -11.25
C VAL A 115 39.78 -0.68 -11.28
N SER A 116 40.41 -1.85 -11.20
CA SER A 116 41.87 -1.97 -11.30
C SER A 116 42.32 -1.53 -12.70
N PRO A 117 43.28 -0.60 -12.84
CA PRO A 117 43.85 -0.29 -14.15
C PRO A 117 44.62 -1.53 -14.62
N ARG A 118 44.14 -2.17 -15.69
CA ARG A 118 44.84 -3.27 -16.38
C ARG A 118 46.29 -2.83 -16.66
N LYS A 119 47.26 -3.55 -16.10
CA LYS A 119 48.67 -3.46 -16.51
C LYS A 119 48.75 -3.82 -18.01
N PRO A 120 49.47 -3.06 -18.87
CA PRO A 120 49.76 -3.53 -20.20
C PRO A 120 50.74 -4.71 -20.09
N ASN A 121 50.39 -5.80 -20.76
CA ASN A 121 51.14 -7.05 -20.78
C ASN A 121 52.43 -6.85 -21.60
N SER A 122 53.60 -6.90 -20.98
CA SER A 122 54.90 -6.86 -21.66
C SER A 122 55.45 -8.27 -21.85
N ASN A 123 55.50 -8.75 -23.09
CA ASN A 123 56.35 -9.87 -23.51
C ASN A 123 57.77 -9.34 -23.81
N PRO A 124 58.86 -9.97 -23.31
CA PRO A 124 60.21 -9.68 -23.77
C PRO A 124 60.73 -10.80 -24.67
N SER A 125 60.99 -10.48 -25.93
CA SER A 125 61.95 -11.20 -26.78
C SER A 125 63.11 -10.26 -27.07
N SER A 126 64.30 -10.68 -26.63
CA SER A 126 65.65 -10.09 -26.73
C SER A 126 66.20 -9.94 -28.17
N PRO A 127 67.45 -9.45 -28.42
CA PRO A 127 68.47 -8.81 -27.56
C PRO A 127 69.07 -7.48 -28.11
N ARG A 128 69.95 -6.89 -27.29
CA ARG A 128 70.77 -5.66 -27.42
C ARG A 128 71.61 -5.53 -28.72
N PRO A 129 72.20 -4.34 -28.98
CA PRO A 129 73.61 -4.21 -28.60
C PRO A 129 74.00 -2.90 -27.87
N ASN A 130 75.26 -2.91 -27.47
CA ASN A 130 75.99 -2.15 -26.45
C ASN A 130 76.21 -0.64 -26.69
N SER A 131 76.36 0.05 -25.54
CA SER A 131 77.41 1.01 -25.16
C SER A 131 77.67 2.26 -26.01
N GLY A 132 77.63 3.42 -25.34
CA GLY A 132 78.47 4.56 -25.70
C GLY A 132 77.93 5.90 -25.21
N PHE A 133 78.53 6.43 -24.15
CA PHE A 133 78.45 7.82 -23.70
C PHE A 133 78.54 8.84 -24.85
N VAL A 134 77.85 9.99 -24.74
CA VAL A 134 78.42 11.36 -24.76
C VAL A 134 77.30 12.38 -24.49
N CYS A 135 77.60 13.35 -23.62
CA CYS A 135 76.80 14.52 -23.26
C CYS A 135 76.54 15.49 -24.42
N GLY A 136 75.42 16.20 -24.40
CA GLY A 136 75.32 17.49 -25.11
C GLY A 136 73.92 18.02 -25.39
N GLY A 137 73.47 18.96 -24.57
CA GLY A 137 72.80 20.19 -25.01
C GLY A 137 71.36 20.15 -25.56
N GLY A 138 70.49 20.95 -24.94
CA GLY A 138 69.52 21.76 -25.69
C GLY A 138 68.04 21.40 -25.58
N LEU A 139 67.33 22.21 -24.79
CA LEU A 139 66.03 22.83 -25.07
C LEU A 139 64.81 21.93 -25.39
N GLY A 140 63.96 21.78 -24.38
CA GLY A 140 62.57 22.23 -24.43
C GLY A 140 61.55 21.36 -25.16
N PHE A 141 60.80 20.55 -24.41
CA PHE A 141 59.33 20.43 -24.48
C PHE A 141 58.88 19.50 -23.34
N THR A 142 58.54 20.07 -22.17
CA THR A 142 57.90 19.29 -21.09
C THR A 142 56.41 19.21 -21.33
N THR A 143 55.97 18.16 -22.00
CA THR A 143 54.61 17.64 -21.82
C THR A 143 54.48 17.13 -20.38
N PRO A 144 53.39 17.45 -19.64
CA PRO A 144 53.27 16.97 -18.28
C PRO A 144 53.02 15.47 -18.30
N LEU A 145 54.02 14.71 -17.86
CA LEU A 145 53.92 13.30 -17.49
C LEU A 145 52.69 13.12 -16.61
N MET A 146 51.73 12.32 -17.09
CA MET A 146 50.55 11.89 -16.35
C MET A 146 51.00 11.28 -15.01
N ARG A 147 50.94 12.07 -13.93
CA ARG A 147 51.13 11.58 -12.58
C ARG A 147 50.06 10.52 -12.34
N LEU A 148 50.47 9.25 -12.18
CA LEU A 148 49.64 8.28 -11.47
C LEU A 148 49.21 8.96 -10.16
N LYS A 149 47.92 9.27 -10.01
CA LYS A 149 47.41 9.87 -8.78
C LYS A 149 47.73 8.91 -7.65
N ARG A 150 48.55 9.37 -6.71
CA ARG A 150 48.79 8.66 -5.46
C ARG A 150 47.44 8.37 -4.78
N PRO A 151 47.31 7.27 -4.02
CA PRO A 151 46.17 7.09 -3.13
C PRO A 151 46.00 8.35 -2.27
N LEU A 152 44.78 8.87 -2.19
CA LEU A 152 44.47 10.00 -1.33
C LEU A 152 44.71 9.60 0.12
N THR A 153 45.31 10.49 0.90
CA THR A 153 45.43 10.32 2.36
C THR A 153 44.06 10.51 3.02
N SER A 154 43.83 9.94 4.20
CA SER A 154 42.55 10.08 4.93
C SER A 154 42.19 11.55 5.20
N ALA A 155 43.19 12.44 5.34
CA ALA A 155 43.01 13.89 5.41
C ALA A 155 42.47 14.50 4.11
N GLU A 156 43.01 14.09 2.96
CA GLU A 156 42.55 14.53 1.64
C GLU A 156 41.18 13.98 1.30
N ILE A 157 40.88 12.74 1.71
CA ILE A 157 39.54 12.13 1.61
C ILE A 157 38.58 12.97 2.44
N MET A 158 38.83 13.18 3.73
CA MET A 158 37.95 13.97 4.60
C MET A 158 37.67 15.37 4.04
N ARG A 159 38.72 16.11 3.64
CA ARG A 159 38.59 17.44 3.04
C ARG A 159 37.69 17.40 1.80
N SER A 160 37.92 16.40 0.94
CA SER A 160 37.12 16.21 -0.27
C SER A 160 35.67 15.95 0.08
N GLN A 161 35.39 14.97 0.95
CA GLN A 161 34.03 14.56 1.33
C GLN A 161 33.25 15.69 2.02
N MET A 162 33.92 16.48 2.85
CA MET A 162 33.35 17.66 3.51
C MET A 162 33.28 18.91 2.61
N LYS A 163 33.56 18.79 1.30
CA LYS A 163 33.51 19.90 0.32
C LYS A 163 34.28 21.16 0.76
N VAL A 164 35.36 20.99 1.51
CA VAL A 164 36.19 22.12 1.99
C VAL A 164 37.18 22.53 0.91
N SER A 165 37.22 23.83 0.60
CA SER A 165 38.12 24.38 -0.42
C SER A 165 39.59 24.15 -0.05
N GLU A 166 40.43 23.93 -1.06
CA GLU A 166 41.87 23.76 -0.81
C GLU A 166 42.50 25.03 -0.21
N GLN A 167 42.01 26.21 -0.58
CA GLN A 167 42.48 27.49 -0.04
C GLN A 167 42.15 27.63 1.45
N SER A 168 40.94 27.26 1.88
CA SER A 168 40.57 27.29 3.30
C SER A 168 41.34 26.25 4.11
N ASP A 169 41.56 25.03 3.59
CA ASP A 169 42.43 24.03 4.25
C ASP A 169 43.87 24.55 4.40
N ILE A 170 44.44 25.16 3.35
CA ILE A 170 45.80 25.70 3.40
C ILE A 170 45.91 26.82 4.44
N ARG A 171 44.91 27.72 4.53
CA ARG A 171 44.86 28.78 5.56
C ARG A 171 44.78 28.18 6.96
N LEU A 172 43.87 27.23 7.17
CA LEU A 172 43.69 26.54 8.45
C LEU A 172 44.99 25.85 8.88
N ARG A 173 45.57 25.05 7.98
CA ARG A 173 46.83 24.33 8.22
C ARG A 173 47.97 25.28 8.54
N LYS A 174 48.17 26.34 7.76
CA LYS A 174 49.21 27.35 8.00
C LYS A 174 49.00 28.05 9.35
N THR A 175 47.77 28.38 9.68
CA THR A 175 47.43 29.05 10.94
C THR A 175 47.74 28.16 12.12
N LEU A 176 47.20 26.93 12.14
CA LEU A 176 47.42 25.97 13.22
C LEU A 176 48.90 25.57 13.35
N MET A 177 49.63 25.42 12.24
CA MET A 177 51.07 25.16 12.27
C MET A 177 51.89 26.36 12.75
N ARG A 178 51.39 27.60 12.67
CA ARG A 178 52.10 28.75 13.25
C ARG A 178 51.79 28.93 14.73
N THR A 179 50.54 28.67 15.14
CA THR A 179 50.03 28.96 16.48
C THR A 179 50.25 27.83 17.47
N LEU A 180 50.28 26.58 16.99
CA LEU A 180 50.40 25.38 17.83
C LEU A 180 51.75 24.68 17.72
N VAL A 181 52.70 25.19 16.92
CA VAL A 181 54.08 24.67 16.91
C VAL A 181 54.77 25.00 18.23
N GLY A 182 55.18 23.97 18.96
CA GLY A 182 55.71 24.06 20.32
C GLY A 182 54.68 23.82 21.43
N GLN A 183 53.37 23.85 21.09
CA GLN A 183 52.24 23.53 21.98
C GLN A 183 51.67 22.13 21.70
N MET A 184 52.46 21.23 21.07
CA MET A 184 52.04 19.86 20.73
C MET A 184 51.60 19.02 21.95
N GLY A 185 51.94 19.43 23.18
CA GLY A 185 51.46 18.82 24.43
C GLY A 185 50.15 19.38 24.99
N ARG A 186 49.65 20.51 24.47
CA ARG A 186 48.38 21.11 24.92
C ARG A 186 47.21 20.26 24.42
N ARG A 187 46.35 19.78 25.35
CA ARG A 187 45.20 18.93 25.02
C ARG A 187 44.29 19.65 24.02
N VAL A 188 43.85 18.95 22.96
CA VAL A 188 43.01 19.49 21.87
C VAL A 188 41.75 20.16 22.45
N GLU A 189 41.18 19.54 23.48
CA GLU A 189 40.01 20.02 24.23
C GLU A 189 40.21 21.32 25.01
N THR A 190 41.34 22.01 24.90
CA THR A 190 41.56 23.33 25.52
C THR A 190 41.70 24.47 24.50
N ILE A 191 41.62 24.13 23.21
CA ILE A 191 41.75 25.08 22.10
C ILE A 191 40.37 25.51 21.63
N ILE A 192 40.11 26.80 21.68
CA ILE A 192 38.88 27.41 21.18
C ILE A 192 39.14 27.83 19.74
N ILE A 193 38.82 26.94 18.80
CA ILE A 193 39.22 27.10 17.39
C ILE A 193 38.70 28.42 16.78
N PRO A 194 37.43 28.80 16.96
CA PRO A 194 36.94 30.06 16.39
C PRO A 194 37.72 31.28 16.88
N LEU A 195 38.10 31.31 18.16
CA LEU A 195 38.91 32.38 18.73
C LEU A 195 40.33 32.40 18.14
N GLU A 196 40.95 31.24 17.99
CA GLU A 196 42.29 31.15 17.41
C GLU A 196 42.32 31.59 15.94
N LEU A 197 41.28 31.27 15.17
CA LEU A 197 41.12 31.71 13.78
C LEU A 197 40.93 33.22 13.69
N LEU A 198 40.07 33.80 14.53
CA LEU A 198 39.85 35.25 14.62
C LEU A 198 41.13 36.02 14.98
N ARG A 199 42.00 35.46 15.83
CA ARG A 199 43.24 36.11 16.29
C ARG A 199 44.37 36.09 15.26
N HIS A 200 44.42 35.07 14.40
CA HIS A 200 45.61 34.78 13.60
C HIS A 200 45.41 34.90 12.09
N LEU A 201 44.18 34.81 11.60
CA LEU A 201 43.88 35.05 10.19
C LEU A 201 43.87 36.55 9.89
N LYS A 202 44.70 36.94 8.92
CA LYS A 202 44.86 38.34 8.50
C LYS A 202 44.05 38.62 7.23
N PRO A 203 43.57 39.86 7.01
CA PRO A 203 42.88 40.25 5.77
C PRO A 203 43.69 39.94 4.49
N SER A 204 45.02 40.01 4.57
CA SER A 204 45.93 39.72 3.45
C SER A 204 45.91 38.27 2.95
N GLU A 205 45.32 37.34 3.72
CA GLU A 205 45.20 35.92 3.33
C GLU A 205 43.90 35.64 2.54
N PHE A 206 43.09 36.67 2.27
CA PHE A 206 41.79 36.58 1.60
C PHE A 206 41.78 37.32 0.25
N SER A 207 40.92 36.86 -0.65
CA SER A 207 40.68 37.46 -1.97
C SER A 207 39.99 38.81 -1.88
N SER A 208 39.09 38.97 -0.91
CA SER A 208 38.33 40.19 -0.68
C SER A 208 38.17 40.48 0.81
N VAL A 209 37.94 41.76 1.14
CA VAL A 209 37.63 42.20 2.51
C VAL A 209 36.29 41.62 2.99
N ASN A 210 35.36 41.42 2.05
CA ASN A 210 34.06 40.81 2.34
C ASN A 210 34.19 39.34 2.74
N ASP A 211 35.05 38.55 2.07
CA ASP A 211 35.30 37.15 2.43
C ASP A 211 35.92 37.04 3.83
N TYR A 212 36.79 37.99 4.18
CA TYR A 212 37.36 38.08 5.53
C TYR A 212 36.29 38.40 6.57
N HIS A 213 35.40 39.36 6.29
CA HIS A 213 34.31 39.73 7.19
C HIS A 213 33.29 38.59 7.37
N LEU A 214 32.95 37.87 6.29
CA LEU A 214 32.06 36.70 6.34
C LEU A 214 32.66 35.58 7.20
N MET A 215 33.97 35.31 7.05
CA MET A 215 34.69 34.37 7.91
C MET A 215 34.63 34.80 9.38
N GLN A 216 34.87 36.08 9.69
CA GLN A 216 34.78 36.58 11.07
C GLN A 216 33.37 36.41 11.64
N ARG A 217 32.34 36.78 10.87
CA ARG A 217 30.93 36.61 11.27
C ARG A 217 30.59 35.15 11.55
N ARG A 218 31.02 34.23 10.69
CA ARG A 218 30.82 32.79 10.93
C ARG A 218 31.42 32.35 12.26
N GLN A 219 32.69 32.68 12.49
CA GLN A 219 33.38 32.26 13.72
C GLN A 219 32.72 32.84 14.99
N LEU A 220 32.20 34.08 14.91
CA LEU A 220 31.44 34.70 15.99
C LEU A 220 30.07 34.04 16.18
N LYS A 221 29.37 33.67 15.11
CA LYS A 221 28.10 32.93 15.19
C LYS A 221 28.28 31.52 15.76
N VAL A 222 29.39 30.85 15.46
CA VAL A 222 29.75 29.57 16.09
C VAL A 222 29.97 29.75 17.61
N LEU A 223 30.67 30.81 18.02
CA LEU A 223 30.85 31.13 19.44
C LEU A 223 29.54 31.51 20.12
N GLU A 224 28.67 32.26 19.43
CA GLU A 224 27.33 32.62 19.90
C GLU A 224 26.49 31.36 20.16
N ALA A 225 26.44 30.45 19.19
CA ALA A 225 25.72 29.18 19.31
C ALA A 225 26.25 28.33 20.48
N GLY A 226 27.57 28.15 20.60
CA GLY A 226 28.16 27.24 21.59
C GLY A 226 28.22 27.79 23.02
N LEU A 227 28.46 29.09 23.18
CA LEU A 227 28.67 29.69 24.49
C LEU A 227 27.43 30.36 25.07
N LEU A 228 26.54 30.90 24.22
CA LEU A 228 25.37 31.67 24.66
C LEU A 228 24.07 30.87 24.56
N PHE A 229 23.81 30.24 23.41
CA PHE A 229 22.53 29.56 23.17
C PHE A 229 22.52 28.12 23.68
N TYR A 230 23.58 27.36 23.44
CA TYR A 230 23.66 25.94 23.77
C TYR A 230 24.90 25.59 24.61
N PRO A 231 25.13 26.24 25.76
CA PRO A 231 26.23 25.87 26.64
C PRO A 231 25.93 24.54 27.34
N SER A 232 26.92 23.65 27.42
CA SER A 232 26.81 22.39 28.19
C SER A 232 26.67 22.64 29.70
N VAL A 233 27.28 23.72 30.19
CA VAL A 233 27.15 24.22 31.57
C VAL A 233 26.23 25.45 31.57
N PRO A 234 25.13 25.46 32.33
CA PRO A 234 24.22 26.61 32.39
C PRO A 234 24.92 27.94 32.69
N LEU A 235 24.45 29.02 32.07
CA LEU A 235 24.97 30.37 32.29
C LEU A 235 24.33 31.01 33.53
N GLU A 236 25.13 31.74 34.30
CA GLU A 236 24.61 32.63 35.34
C GLU A 236 24.07 33.93 34.72
N PRO A 237 22.86 34.39 35.09
CA PRO A 237 22.24 35.59 34.50
C PRO A 237 23.03 36.89 34.70
N SER A 238 23.92 36.95 35.70
CA SER A 238 24.72 38.12 36.08
C SER A 238 26.10 38.17 35.42
N ASN A 239 26.39 37.29 34.46
CA ASN A 239 27.73 37.19 33.88
C ASN A 239 28.01 38.32 32.87
N SER A 240 28.91 39.25 33.22
CA SER A 240 29.30 40.37 32.36
C SER A 240 29.94 39.94 31.04
N SER A 241 30.61 38.78 31.00
CA SER A 241 31.19 38.23 29.78
C SER A 241 30.13 37.86 28.72
N VAL A 242 28.90 37.54 29.14
CA VAL A 242 27.78 37.29 28.20
C VAL A 242 27.41 38.57 27.47
N LEU A 243 27.21 39.66 28.20
CA LEU A 243 26.87 40.97 27.63
C LEU A 243 27.98 41.47 26.70
N HIS A 244 29.24 41.38 27.14
CA HIS A 244 30.38 41.76 26.31
C HIS A 244 30.46 40.95 25.01
N LEU A 245 30.20 39.64 25.05
CA LEU A 245 30.20 38.82 23.84
C LEU A 245 29.05 39.22 22.89
N GLN A 246 27.83 39.43 23.42
CA GLN A 246 26.68 39.87 22.62
C GLN A 246 26.89 41.23 21.95
N ASP A 247 27.47 42.19 22.68
CA ASP A 247 27.75 43.53 22.14
C ASP A 247 28.78 43.47 21.01
N ILE A 248 29.82 42.63 21.16
CA ILE A 248 30.83 42.43 20.12
C ILE A 248 30.24 41.74 18.89
N ILE A 249 29.38 40.72 19.08
CA ILE A 249 28.70 40.05 17.96
C ILE A 249 27.83 41.05 17.20
N ARG A 250 27.00 41.84 17.90
CA ARG A 250 26.14 42.85 17.27
C ARG A 250 26.96 43.90 16.51
N GLY A 251 28.04 44.40 17.11
CA GLY A 251 28.94 45.35 16.46
C GLY A 251 29.64 44.76 15.22
N SER A 252 29.89 43.44 15.21
CA SER A 252 30.54 42.75 14.09
C SER A 252 29.63 42.58 12.87
N GLU A 253 28.31 42.73 13.00
CA GLU A 253 27.38 42.61 11.88
C GLU A 253 27.56 43.78 10.89
N GLU A 254 27.90 44.96 11.39
CA GLU A 254 28.10 46.18 10.58
C GLU A 254 29.53 46.33 10.04
N LYS A 255 30.55 45.94 10.81
CA LYS A 255 31.98 46.15 10.47
C LYS A 255 32.87 44.99 10.93
N PRO A 256 33.98 44.69 10.22
CA PRO A 256 34.92 43.67 10.65
C PRO A 256 35.64 44.05 11.95
N ILE A 257 35.95 43.05 12.77
CA ILE A 257 36.69 43.25 14.02
C ILE A 257 38.16 43.51 13.70
N ASP A 258 38.75 44.54 14.34
CA ASP A 258 40.20 44.73 14.30
C ASP A 258 40.90 43.61 15.07
N ALA A 259 41.61 42.74 14.34
CA ALA A 259 42.41 41.65 14.89
C ALA A 259 43.86 42.06 15.22
N SER A 260 44.17 43.36 15.23
CA SER A 260 45.48 43.85 15.62
C SER A 260 45.80 43.52 17.09
N LYS A 261 47.10 43.39 17.43
CA LYS A 261 47.54 43.07 18.79
C LYS A 261 47.14 44.13 19.84
N ASN A 262 46.82 45.34 19.39
CA ASN A 262 46.45 46.47 20.25
C ASN A 262 44.92 46.70 20.31
N SER A 263 44.14 45.84 19.65
CA SER A 263 42.68 45.95 19.63
C SER A 263 42.08 45.60 20.99
N GLU A 264 41.44 46.59 21.62
CA GLU A 264 40.71 46.40 22.87
C GLU A 264 39.54 45.42 22.68
N THR A 265 38.83 45.53 21.55
CA THR A 265 37.71 44.64 21.20
C THR A 265 38.15 43.18 21.11
N MET A 266 39.30 42.90 20.49
CA MET A 266 39.84 41.52 20.40
C MET A 266 40.28 40.99 21.77
N ARG A 267 40.82 41.86 22.64
CA ARG A 267 41.18 41.50 24.02
C ARG A 267 39.94 41.18 24.85
N MET A 268 38.91 42.02 24.79
CA MET A 268 37.63 41.80 25.47
C MET A 268 36.93 40.53 24.96
N LEU A 269 36.94 40.30 23.64
CA LEU A 269 36.41 39.07 23.03
C LEU A 269 37.15 37.84 23.57
N GLY A 270 38.48 37.84 23.55
CA GLY A 270 39.30 36.73 24.03
C GLY A 270 39.06 36.42 25.51
N ASN A 271 39.01 37.45 26.36
CA ASN A 271 38.75 37.27 27.79
C ASN A 271 37.34 36.71 28.04
N SER A 272 36.33 37.24 27.35
CA SER A 272 34.94 36.81 27.48
C SER A 272 34.77 35.36 27.03
N VAL A 273 35.29 35.01 25.85
CA VAL A 273 35.20 33.66 25.28
C VAL A 273 35.90 32.63 26.18
N VAL A 274 37.13 32.92 26.65
CA VAL A 274 37.87 32.02 27.53
C VAL A 274 37.15 31.85 28.88
N SER A 275 36.61 32.92 29.45
CA SER A 275 35.83 32.87 30.69
C SER A 275 34.55 32.05 30.54
N LEU A 276 33.88 32.14 29.40
CA LEU A 276 32.65 31.40 29.12
C LEU A 276 32.92 29.93 28.75
N SER A 277 34.09 29.60 28.21
CA SER A 277 34.41 28.23 27.81
C SER A 277 35.04 27.39 28.91
N LEU A 278 35.81 27.98 29.83
CA LEU A 278 36.51 27.26 30.91
C LEU A 278 35.72 27.28 32.23
N ARG A 279 34.48 26.79 32.21
CA ARG A 279 33.60 26.74 33.38
C ARG A 279 33.64 25.37 34.07
N SER A 280 33.56 25.36 35.39
CA SER A 280 33.55 24.15 36.22
C SER A 280 32.24 24.08 37.01
N THR A 281 31.62 22.91 37.06
CA THR A 281 30.35 22.67 37.79
C THR A 281 30.54 22.53 39.30
N ASN A 282 31.74 22.19 39.79
CA ASN A 282 31.97 21.77 41.19
C ASN A 282 33.13 22.51 41.92
N GLY A 283 33.56 23.69 41.46
CA GLY A 283 34.64 24.44 42.11
C GLY A 283 36.05 23.81 42.03
N SER A 284 36.19 22.66 41.36
CA SER A 284 37.47 22.05 40.96
C SER A 284 38.09 22.86 39.82
N THR A 285 39.44 22.91 39.76
CA THR A 285 40.19 23.54 38.66
C THR A 285 39.65 23.07 37.30
N ALA A 286 39.17 24.02 36.49
CA ALA A 286 38.50 23.78 35.21
C ALA A 286 39.46 23.11 34.22
N ASP A 287 39.36 21.78 34.10
CA ASP A 287 40.27 20.97 33.28
C ASP A 287 39.72 20.74 31.85
N ALA A 288 38.45 21.05 31.59
CA ALA A 288 37.77 20.87 30.30
C ALA A 288 37.25 22.21 29.71
N CYS A 289 37.33 22.37 28.39
CA CYS A 289 36.82 23.54 27.66
C CYS A 289 35.48 23.21 26.99
N HIS A 290 34.43 23.90 27.41
CA HIS A 290 33.03 23.67 27.07
C HIS A 290 32.54 24.67 26.02
N TRP A 291 33.17 24.70 24.84
CA TRP A 291 32.80 25.66 23.78
C TRP A 291 31.95 25.06 22.65
N ALA A 292 31.96 23.74 22.47
CA ALA A 292 31.27 23.03 21.38
C ALA A 292 30.63 21.69 21.80
N ASP A 293 30.52 21.44 23.10
CA ASP A 293 30.03 20.17 23.64
C ASP A 293 28.57 20.21 24.13
N GLY A 294 27.90 21.36 23.98
CA GLY A 294 26.49 21.51 24.34
C GLY A 294 25.52 21.04 23.26
N TYR A 295 24.41 20.44 23.71
CA TYR A 295 23.33 19.95 22.85
C TYR A 295 22.35 21.08 22.47
N PRO A 296 21.89 21.17 21.20
CA PRO A 296 22.10 20.22 20.11
C PRO A 296 23.31 20.50 19.21
N MET A 297 24.02 21.62 19.40
CA MET A 297 25.12 22.06 18.52
C MET A 297 26.18 20.98 18.28
N ASN A 298 26.61 20.29 19.34
CA ASN A 298 27.61 19.23 19.23
C ASN A 298 27.19 18.08 18.31
N ILE A 299 25.89 17.74 18.29
CA ILE A 299 25.32 16.69 17.45
C ILE A 299 25.28 17.12 15.99
N HIS A 300 24.93 18.38 15.71
CA HIS A 300 24.96 18.93 14.34
C HIS A 300 26.36 18.85 13.74
N LEU A 301 27.38 19.30 14.49
CA LEU A 301 28.78 19.20 14.10
C LEU A 301 29.22 17.75 13.88
N TYR A 302 28.82 16.84 14.78
CA TYR A 302 29.20 15.44 14.68
C TYR A 302 28.54 14.71 13.50
N ILE A 303 27.28 15.03 13.19
CA ILE A 303 26.59 14.47 12.02
C ILE A 303 27.25 14.93 10.72
N CYS A 304 27.69 16.19 10.63
CA CYS A 304 28.46 16.66 9.47
C CYS A 304 29.75 15.86 9.25
N LEU A 305 30.41 15.43 10.34
CA LEU A 305 31.55 14.50 10.23
C LEU A 305 31.09 13.14 9.72
N LEU A 306 30.08 12.52 10.33
CA LEU A 306 29.61 11.20 9.94
C LEU A 306 29.11 11.14 8.49
N GLN A 307 28.51 12.20 7.96
CA GLN A 307 28.09 12.28 6.56
C GLN A 307 29.26 12.16 5.58
N SER A 308 30.50 12.43 6.01
CA SER A 308 31.69 12.31 5.16
C SER A 308 32.09 10.87 4.86
N VAL A 309 31.43 9.86 5.43
CA VAL A 309 31.73 8.44 5.17
C VAL A 309 31.13 7.94 3.86
N PHE A 310 30.19 8.68 3.27
CA PHE A 310 29.59 8.37 1.97
C PHE A 310 30.41 9.00 0.85
N ASP A 311 30.44 8.36 -0.32
CA ASP A 311 31.16 8.90 -1.48
C ASP A 311 30.36 10.04 -2.12
N LEU A 312 30.96 11.24 -2.23
CA LEU A 312 30.39 12.37 -2.96
C LEU A 312 29.98 12.08 -4.41
N LYS A 313 30.57 11.08 -5.06
CA LYS A 313 30.22 10.71 -6.44
C LYS A 313 29.08 9.70 -6.51
N ASP A 314 28.99 8.86 -5.51
CA ASP A 314 28.00 7.79 -5.38
C ASP A 314 27.52 7.80 -3.94
N GLU A 315 26.50 8.62 -3.68
CA GLU A 315 25.94 8.81 -2.34
C GLU A 315 25.36 7.52 -1.73
N THR A 316 25.20 6.47 -2.54
CA THR A 316 24.74 5.15 -2.09
C THR A 316 25.86 4.30 -1.49
N ALA A 317 27.12 4.64 -1.78
CA ALA A 317 28.29 3.87 -1.41
C ALA A 317 28.99 4.44 -0.17
N VAL A 318 29.30 3.57 0.78
CA VAL A 318 30.19 3.88 1.92
C VAL A 318 31.64 3.70 1.49
N LEU A 319 32.53 4.62 1.87
CA LEU A 319 33.95 4.57 1.53
C LEU A 319 34.66 3.34 2.12
N ASP A 320 35.60 2.75 1.38
CA ASP A 320 36.38 1.60 1.88
C ASP A 320 37.26 1.97 3.08
N GLU A 321 37.65 3.25 3.18
CA GLU A 321 38.48 3.83 4.23
C GLU A 321 37.67 4.20 5.51
N VAL A 322 36.40 3.79 5.62
CA VAL A 322 35.49 4.14 6.73
C VAL A 322 36.07 3.81 8.12
N ASP A 323 36.77 2.68 8.29
CA ASP A 323 37.39 2.31 9.57
C ASP A 323 38.42 3.36 10.02
N GLU A 324 39.23 3.86 9.09
CA GLU A 324 40.24 4.90 9.38
C GLU A 324 39.58 6.24 9.67
N LEU A 325 38.55 6.60 8.89
CA LEU A 325 37.82 7.86 9.07
C LEU A 325 37.12 7.92 10.43
N LEU A 326 36.45 6.83 10.84
CA LEU A 326 35.78 6.77 12.14
C LEU A 326 36.77 6.84 13.32
N GLU A 327 37.93 6.19 13.21
CA GLU A 327 38.97 6.28 14.25
C GLU A 327 39.60 7.68 14.32
N LEU A 328 39.68 8.40 13.20
CA LEU A 328 40.08 9.81 13.20
C LEU A 328 38.98 10.71 13.80
N MET A 329 37.72 10.50 13.46
CA MET A 329 36.59 11.25 14.03
C MET A 329 36.49 11.06 15.54
N LYS A 330 36.84 9.88 16.06
CA LYS A 330 36.90 9.62 17.51
C LYS A 330 37.83 10.58 18.25
N LYS A 331 38.82 11.18 17.59
CA LYS A 331 39.68 12.22 18.21
C LYS A 331 38.94 13.52 18.50
N THR A 332 37.79 13.78 17.89
CA THR A 332 36.97 14.97 18.16
C THR A 332 36.03 14.79 19.36
N TRP A 333 35.88 13.57 19.86
CA TRP A 333 34.91 13.21 20.91
C TRP A 333 35.05 14.06 22.17
N SER A 334 36.27 14.33 22.65
CA SER A 334 36.44 15.15 23.86
C SER A 334 36.12 16.62 23.66
N THR A 335 36.21 17.15 22.43
CA THR A 335 35.83 18.54 22.11
C THR A 335 34.32 18.70 21.94
N LEU A 336 33.64 17.68 21.43
CA LEU A 336 32.20 17.69 21.16
C LEU A 336 31.36 17.06 22.30
N GLY A 337 32.00 16.53 23.35
CA GLY A 337 31.29 15.79 24.39
C GLY A 337 30.61 14.50 23.88
N VAL A 338 31.13 13.92 22.80
CA VAL A 338 30.58 12.69 22.19
C VAL A 338 31.21 11.47 22.85
N ASN A 339 30.39 10.49 23.21
CA ASN A 339 30.84 9.19 23.65
C ASN A 339 30.41 8.10 22.65
N LYS A 340 30.81 6.85 22.90
CA LYS A 340 30.44 5.72 22.02
C LYS A 340 28.93 5.58 21.84
N CYS A 341 28.14 5.86 22.88
CA CYS A 341 26.69 5.69 22.86
C CYS A 341 26.03 6.76 21.98
N ILE A 342 26.43 8.01 22.13
CA ILE A 342 26.02 9.13 21.26
C ILE A 342 26.45 8.85 19.82
N HIS A 343 27.68 8.37 19.61
CA HIS A 343 28.15 7.99 18.27
C HIS A 343 27.24 6.94 17.63
N ASN A 344 26.91 5.87 18.35
CA ASN A 344 26.07 4.80 17.82
C ASN A 344 24.68 5.32 17.40
N VAL A 345 24.09 6.24 18.17
CA VAL A 345 22.80 6.86 17.83
C VAL A 345 22.91 7.77 16.61
N CYS A 346 23.93 8.64 16.56
CA CYS A 346 24.15 9.50 15.40
C CYS A 346 24.45 8.70 14.13
N PHE A 347 25.23 7.62 14.24
CA PHE A 347 25.59 6.80 13.09
C PHE A 347 24.41 5.96 12.58
N MET A 348 23.60 5.39 13.49
CA MET A 348 22.31 4.78 13.16
C MET A 348 21.42 5.74 12.36
N TRP A 349 21.26 6.97 12.84
CA TRP A 349 20.47 8.01 12.19
C TRP A 349 21.02 8.38 10.81
N VAL A 350 22.33 8.62 10.70
CA VAL A 350 22.97 9.03 9.45
C VAL A 350 22.85 7.94 8.36
N LEU A 351 22.99 6.66 8.73
CA LEU A 351 22.76 5.55 7.80
C LEU A 351 21.30 5.50 7.31
N PHE A 352 20.34 5.71 8.21
CA PHE A 352 18.92 5.76 7.88
C PHE A 352 18.57 6.94 6.98
N GLN A 353 19.03 8.14 7.35
CA GLN A 353 18.86 9.35 6.56
C GLN A 353 19.46 9.18 5.17
N GLN A 354 20.63 8.55 5.05
CA GLN A 354 21.26 8.30 3.75
C GLN A 354 20.48 7.32 2.87
N TYR A 355 19.96 6.24 3.46
CA TYR A 355 19.07 5.31 2.75
C TYR A 355 17.85 6.02 2.16
N ILE A 356 17.29 6.97 2.91
CA ILE A 356 16.16 7.77 2.48
C ILE A 356 16.58 8.78 1.41
N ALA A 357 17.66 9.53 1.65
CA ALA A 357 18.20 10.53 0.74
C ALA A 357 18.52 9.96 -0.65
N THR A 358 18.92 8.70 -0.70
CA THR A 358 19.24 7.98 -1.94
C THR A 358 18.04 7.27 -2.57
N ALA A 359 16.81 7.66 -2.20
CA ALA A 359 15.57 7.10 -2.73
C ALA A 359 15.44 5.57 -2.56
N GLN A 360 15.97 5.03 -1.46
CA GLN A 360 15.84 3.61 -1.07
C GLN A 360 16.52 2.63 -2.04
N VAL A 361 17.56 3.07 -2.75
CA VAL A 361 18.25 2.26 -3.78
C VAL A 361 19.09 1.14 -3.15
N GLU A 362 19.86 1.44 -2.10
CA GLU A 362 20.75 0.47 -1.45
C GLU A 362 20.17 -0.04 -0.12
N GLN A 363 19.73 -1.29 -0.10
CA GLN A 363 19.13 -1.92 1.08
C GLN A 363 20.14 -2.15 2.21
N ASP A 364 21.42 -2.29 1.87
CA ASP A 364 22.48 -2.53 2.84
C ASP A 364 22.57 -1.38 3.88
N LEU A 365 22.19 -0.15 3.49
CA LEU A 365 22.15 1.01 4.39
C LEU A 365 21.02 0.88 5.43
N LEU A 366 19.85 0.36 5.03
CA LEU A 366 18.74 0.10 5.94
C LEU A 366 19.10 -1.03 6.91
N SER A 367 19.69 -2.13 6.43
CA SER A 367 20.16 -3.21 7.29
C SER A 367 21.28 -2.75 8.24
N ALA A 368 22.18 -1.89 7.77
CA ALA A 368 23.22 -1.29 8.61
C ALA A 368 22.63 -0.40 9.72
N SER A 369 21.61 0.40 9.40
CA SER A 369 20.89 1.20 10.40
C SER A 369 20.19 0.31 11.43
N LEU A 370 19.53 -0.78 11.00
CA LEU A 370 18.92 -1.76 11.91
C LEU A 370 19.96 -2.47 12.81
N ALA A 371 21.12 -2.83 12.26
CA ALA A 371 22.22 -3.41 13.03
C ALA A 371 22.72 -2.43 14.10
N MET A 372 22.92 -1.15 13.75
CA MET A 372 23.28 -0.11 14.70
C MET A 372 22.20 0.12 15.76
N LEU A 373 20.92 0.13 15.38
CA LEU A 373 19.79 0.22 16.31
C LEU A 373 19.80 -0.95 17.31
N THR A 374 20.14 -2.16 16.85
CA THR A 374 20.28 -3.33 17.72
C THR A 374 21.41 -3.15 18.75
N GLU A 375 22.54 -2.54 18.37
CA GLU A 375 23.59 -2.17 19.32
C GLU A 375 23.11 -1.14 20.34
N VAL A 376 22.35 -0.13 19.90
CA VAL A 376 21.76 0.89 20.77
C VAL A 376 20.79 0.26 21.76
N VAL A 377 19.88 -0.61 21.32
CA VAL A 377 18.97 -1.39 22.20
C VAL A 377 19.77 -2.19 23.23
N ASN A 378 20.83 -2.87 22.80
CA ASN A 378 21.65 -3.67 23.71
C ASN A 378 22.36 -2.81 24.77
N TYR A 379 22.69 -1.56 24.45
CA TYR A 379 23.20 -0.60 25.43
C TYR A 379 22.10 -0.12 26.39
N VAL A 380 20.93 0.26 25.85
CA VAL A 380 19.76 0.70 26.65
C VAL A 380 19.41 -0.35 27.71
N LYS A 381 19.38 -1.64 27.35
CA LYS A 381 19.11 -2.74 28.28
C LYS A 381 20.17 -2.94 29.38
N LYS A 382 21.41 -2.50 29.17
CA LYS A 382 22.54 -2.72 30.09
C LYS A 382 22.83 -1.50 30.99
N ALA A 383 22.38 -0.31 30.60
CA ALA A 383 22.74 0.92 31.28
C ALA A 383 21.76 1.25 32.42
N GLU A 384 22.22 1.16 33.67
CA GLU A 384 21.41 1.48 34.87
C GLU A 384 21.16 2.99 35.08
N ARG A 385 22.06 3.85 34.57
CA ARG A 385 21.91 5.31 34.59
C ARG A 385 22.25 5.87 33.22
N ARG A 386 21.32 6.63 32.67
CA ARG A 386 21.41 7.21 31.32
C ARG A 386 21.47 8.73 31.43
N ASP A 387 22.35 9.33 30.64
CA ASP A 387 22.44 10.78 30.53
C ASP A 387 21.14 11.32 29.90
N VAL A 388 20.61 12.43 30.43
CA VAL A 388 19.41 13.12 29.92
C VAL A 388 19.60 13.50 28.45
N ILE A 389 20.82 13.94 28.08
CA ILE A 389 21.14 14.31 26.69
C ILE A 389 21.07 13.08 25.79
N TYR A 390 21.57 11.93 26.27
CA TYR A 390 21.51 10.68 25.52
C TYR A 390 20.08 10.21 25.29
N ILE A 391 19.22 10.25 26.32
CA ILE A 391 17.80 9.88 26.19
C ILE A 391 17.12 10.81 25.18
N LYS A 392 17.30 12.13 25.32
CA LYS A 392 16.69 13.11 24.40
C LYS A 392 17.14 12.93 22.95
N LEU A 393 18.43 12.64 22.74
CA LEU A 393 18.98 12.35 21.42
C LEU A 393 18.35 11.09 20.83
N LEU A 394 18.33 10.00 21.61
CA LEU A 394 17.80 8.70 21.19
C LEU A 394 16.31 8.78 20.91
N SER A 395 15.52 9.35 21.82
CA SER A 395 14.08 9.47 21.67
C SER A 395 13.72 10.29 20.44
N SER A 396 14.45 11.39 20.18
CA SER A 396 14.18 12.21 19.01
C SER A 396 14.52 11.49 17.70
N ALA A 397 15.69 10.85 17.61
CA ALA A 397 16.07 10.06 16.44
C ALA A 397 15.09 8.89 16.20
N ALA A 398 14.74 8.15 17.25
CA ALA A 398 13.82 7.02 17.19
C ALA A 398 12.41 7.47 16.78
N THR A 399 11.92 8.60 17.26
CA THR A 399 10.60 9.16 16.89
C THR A 399 10.54 9.46 15.39
N SER A 400 11.56 10.14 14.85
CA SER A 400 11.59 10.45 13.41
C SER A 400 11.74 9.19 12.55
N MET A 401 12.60 8.25 12.95
CA MET A 401 12.73 6.96 12.26
C MET A 401 11.43 6.17 12.29
N LEU A 402 10.74 6.16 13.43
CA LEU A 402 9.45 5.47 13.60
C LEU A 402 8.38 6.11 12.72
N ALA A 403 8.19 7.43 12.79
CA ALA A 403 7.16 8.14 12.03
C ALA A 403 7.28 7.89 10.52
N TRP A 404 8.51 7.95 9.99
CA TRP A 404 8.77 7.67 8.58
C TRP A 404 8.49 6.21 8.20
N SER A 405 8.83 5.28 9.09
CA SER A 405 8.68 3.84 8.87
C SER A 405 7.22 3.40 8.99
N GLU A 406 6.50 3.86 10.03
CA GLU A 406 5.08 3.56 10.26
C GLU A 406 4.22 4.03 9.11
N LYS A 407 4.46 5.24 8.57
CA LYS A 407 3.71 5.74 7.40
C LYS A 407 3.82 4.81 6.18
N ARG A 408 4.95 4.11 6.04
CA ARG A 408 5.15 3.11 4.97
C ARG A 408 4.55 1.77 5.31
N LEU A 409 4.64 1.33 6.56
CA LEU A 409 4.07 0.07 7.04
C LEU A 409 2.54 0.12 7.05
N LEU A 410 1.91 1.24 7.39
CA LEU A 410 0.46 1.43 7.33
C LEU A 410 -0.12 1.31 5.92
N ASN A 411 0.72 1.42 4.89
CA ASN A 411 0.34 1.25 3.49
C ASN A 411 1.46 0.58 2.67
N TYR A 412 1.95 -0.58 3.15
CA TYR A 412 3.09 -1.25 2.54
C TYR A 412 2.80 -1.78 1.14
N HIS A 413 1.53 -2.11 0.84
CA HIS A 413 1.11 -2.59 -0.47
C HIS A 413 1.33 -1.58 -1.59
N ASP A 414 1.34 -0.28 -1.30
CA ASP A 414 1.62 0.76 -2.29
C ASP A 414 3.08 1.20 -2.26
N ASN A 415 3.63 1.35 -1.06
CA ASN A 415 4.98 1.90 -0.87
C ASN A 415 6.07 0.90 -1.27
N LEU A 416 5.81 -0.41 -1.16
CA LEU A 416 6.81 -1.46 -1.35
C LEU A 416 6.68 -2.23 -2.67
N GLN A 417 5.84 -1.84 -3.64
CA GLN A 417 5.54 -2.62 -4.87
C GLN A 417 6.73 -3.00 -5.78
N LYS A 418 7.93 -2.46 -5.55
CA LYS A 418 9.11 -2.82 -6.35
C LYS A 418 9.56 -4.24 -5.97
N GLY A 419 10.15 -5.01 -6.90
CA GLY A 419 10.54 -6.43 -6.72
C GLY A 419 11.49 -6.76 -5.56
N MET A 420 11.78 -5.79 -4.69
CA MET A 420 12.54 -5.88 -3.45
C MET A 420 11.65 -5.68 -2.20
N ALA A 421 10.31 -5.69 -2.35
CA ALA A 421 9.32 -5.42 -1.31
C ALA A 421 9.56 -6.19 -0.01
N GLY A 422 9.73 -7.50 -0.11
CA GLY A 422 9.95 -8.38 1.03
C GLY A 422 11.26 -8.07 1.76
N LEU A 423 12.33 -7.76 1.04
CA LEU A 423 13.63 -7.43 1.64
C LEU A 423 13.61 -6.07 2.35
N ILE A 424 12.85 -5.09 1.84
CA ILE A 424 12.64 -3.82 2.53
C ILE A 424 11.84 -4.07 3.81
N MET A 425 10.74 -4.82 3.71
CA MET A 425 9.89 -5.12 4.86
C MET A 425 10.63 -5.90 5.94
N GLU A 426 11.51 -6.84 5.58
CA GLU A 426 12.30 -7.64 6.52
C GLU A 426 13.24 -6.80 7.39
N ASN A 427 13.71 -5.64 6.90
CA ASN A 427 14.54 -4.72 7.69
C ASN A 427 13.73 -3.57 8.30
N LEU A 428 12.74 -3.04 7.57
CA LEU A 428 11.95 -1.88 8.00
C LEU A 428 11.02 -2.21 9.18
N LEU A 429 10.40 -3.39 9.16
CA LEU A 429 9.51 -3.83 10.22
C LEU A 429 10.23 -3.97 11.59
N PRO A 430 11.33 -4.73 11.71
CA PRO A 430 12.07 -4.79 12.99
C PRO A 430 12.66 -3.45 13.40
N LEU A 431 13.02 -2.58 12.46
CA LEU A 431 13.51 -1.23 12.75
C LEU A 431 12.41 -0.38 13.40
N ALA A 432 11.21 -0.35 12.80
CA ALA A 432 10.06 0.37 13.34
C ALA A 432 9.68 -0.17 14.72
N LEU A 433 9.53 -1.48 14.85
CA LEU A 433 9.11 -2.07 16.12
C LEU A 433 10.19 -1.91 17.22
N SER A 434 11.48 -1.91 16.87
CA SER A 434 12.57 -1.64 17.82
C SER A 434 12.59 -0.17 18.25
N ALA A 435 12.37 0.77 17.33
CA ALA A 435 12.25 2.19 17.65
C ALA A 435 11.04 2.47 18.55
N ALA A 436 9.89 1.86 18.24
CA ALA A 436 8.69 1.93 19.05
C ALA A 436 8.92 1.42 20.48
N ARG A 437 9.59 0.27 20.63
CA ARG A 437 9.93 -0.28 21.95
C ARG A 437 10.82 0.67 22.75
N ILE A 438 11.82 1.30 22.12
CA ILE A 438 12.69 2.28 22.81
C ILE A 438 11.86 3.43 23.37
N LEU A 439 10.91 3.94 22.59
CA LEU A 439 10.04 5.05 23.00
C LEU A 439 9.08 4.64 24.13
N ASP A 440 8.51 3.44 24.07
CA ASP A 440 7.62 2.90 25.11
C ASP A 440 8.38 2.66 26.44
N GLU A 441 9.62 2.16 26.38
CA GLU A 441 10.53 1.99 27.53
C GLU A 441 11.04 3.32 28.12
N ASP A 442 11.22 4.35 27.30
CA ASP A 442 11.63 5.69 27.77
C ASP A 442 10.49 6.42 28.47
N ILE A 443 9.24 6.31 27.99
CA ILE A 443 8.05 6.91 28.63
C ILE A 443 7.77 6.25 30.00
N SER A 444 7.88 4.92 30.07
CA SER A 444 7.61 4.14 31.29
C SER A 444 8.67 4.31 32.40
N ASN A 445 9.87 4.79 32.08
CA ASN A 445 10.89 5.11 33.09
C ASN A 445 10.69 6.49 33.76
N PHE A 446 9.80 7.35 33.25
CA PHE A 446 9.42 8.62 33.87
C PHE A 446 8.05 8.58 34.57
N GLY A 447 7.27 7.51 34.38
CA GLY A 447 5.94 7.32 34.97
C GLY A 447 5.88 6.10 35.88
N VAL A 448 5.28 6.25 37.06
CA VAL A 448 5.13 5.22 38.10
C VAL A 448 4.66 3.88 37.52
N GLY A 449 5.38 2.83 37.91
CA GLY A 449 5.21 1.43 37.51
C GLY A 449 3.84 1.02 36.99
N GLN A 450 3.76 0.84 35.68
CA GLN A 450 2.72 0.07 35.04
C GLN A 450 3.37 -1.21 34.51
N GLY A 451 2.80 -2.34 34.92
CA GLY A 451 3.44 -3.65 34.88
C GLY A 451 3.97 -4.04 33.52
N ARG A 452 4.97 -4.93 33.52
CA ARG A 452 5.37 -5.77 32.38
C ARG A 452 4.11 -6.41 31.77
N GLY A 453 3.46 -5.71 30.85
CA GLY A 453 2.62 -6.34 29.84
C GLY A 453 3.52 -7.24 29.00
N ASP A 454 2.93 -8.29 28.43
CA ASP A 454 3.65 -9.14 27.50
C ASP A 454 3.95 -8.32 26.24
N HIS A 455 5.14 -7.73 26.15
CA HIS A 455 5.58 -6.89 25.02
C HIS A 455 5.46 -7.61 23.66
N SER A 456 5.36 -8.94 23.66
CA SER A 456 5.06 -9.72 22.46
C SER A 456 3.65 -9.45 21.94
N VAL A 457 2.68 -9.21 22.84
CA VAL A 457 1.28 -8.92 22.51
C VAL A 457 1.16 -7.50 21.95
N GLU A 458 1.76 -6.50 22.59
CA GLU A 458 1.76 -5.10 22.12
C GLU A 458 2.40 -4.94 20.72
N MET A 459 3.47 -5.71 20.46
CA MET A 459 4.13 -5.73 19.17
C MET A 459 3.26 -6.43 18.12
N GLY A 460 2.56 -7.50 18.51
CA GLY A 460 1.54 -8.15 17.71
C GLY A 460 0.42 -7.19 17.30
N ASP A 461 -0.10 -6.40 18.25
CA ASP A 461 -1.17 -5.42 18.00
C ASP A 461 -0.75 -4.32 17.01
N LYS A 462 0.49 -3.85 17.08
CA LYS A 462 1.03 -2.87 16.10
C LYS A 462 1.13 -3.48 14.70
N VAL A 463 1.64 -4.71 14.59
CA VAL A 463 1.76 -5.42 13.31
C VAL A 463 0.39 -5.68 12.71
N ASP A 464 -0.55 -6.11 13.53
CA ASP A 464 -1.93 -6.31 13.16
C ASP A 464 -2.56 -5.01 12.60
N ASN A 465 -2.38 -3.87 13.27
CA ASN A 465 -2.83 -2.57 12.78
C ASN A 465 -2.22 -2.21 11.41
N TYR A 466 -0.94 -2.50 11.18
CA TYR A 466 -0.30 -2.28 9.88
C TYR A 466 -0.94 -3.14 8.78
N ILE A 467 -1.20 -4.42 9.05
CA ILE A 467 -1.85 -5.34 8.10
C ILE A 467 -3.24 -4.82 7.74
N ARG A 468 -4.08 -4.53 8.75
CA ARG A 468 -5.46 -4.06 8.53
C ARG A 468 -5.51 -2.76 7.74
N SER A 469 -4.69 -1.77 8.14
CA SER A 469 -4.60 -0.48 7.45
C SER A 469 -4.14 -0.63 6.00
N SER A 470 -3.09 -1.40 5.78
CA SER A 470 -2.50 -1.61 4.45
C SER A 470 -3.46 -2.36 3.53
N MET A 471 -4.14 -3.39 4.04
CA MET A 471 -5.14 -4.14 3.30
C MET A 471 -6.35 -3.29 2.92
N ARG A 472 -6.86 -2.50 3.85
CA ARG A 472 -7.99 -1.59 3.58
C ARG A 472 -7.63 -0.54 2.53
N SER A 473 -6.46 0.08 2.66
CA SER A 473 -5.94 1.04 1.67
C SER A 473 -5.78 0.41 0.28
N ALA A 474 -5.23 -0.80 0.21
CA ALA A 474 -5.08 -1.54 -1.05
C ALA A 474 -6.44 -1.88 -1.67
N PHE A 475 -7.40 -2.35 -0.87
CA PHE A 475 -8.76 -2.64 -1.32
C PHE A 475 -9.47 -1.38 -1.82
N ASP A 476 -9.41 -0.27 -1.08
CA ASP A 476 -10.03 1.00 -1.47
C ASP A 476 -9.48 1.51 -2.81
N LYS A 477 -8.19 1.27 -3.09
CA LYS A 477 -7.58 1.59 -4.39
C LYS A 477 -8.08 0.71 -5.52
N LEU A 478 -8.22 -0.60 -5.30
CA LEU A 478 -8.81 -1.51 -6.27
C LEU A 478 -10.26 -1.11 -6.57
N PHE A 479 -11.04 -0.82 -5.53
CA PHE A 479 -12.44 -0.40 -5.66
C PHE A 479 -12.60 0.91 -6.45
N ASN A 480 -11.81 1.94 -6.11
CA ASN A 480 -11.83 3.21 -6.84
C ASN A 480 -11.30 3.07 -8.28
N GLY A 481 -10.27 2.23 -8.49
CA GLY A 481 -9.74 1.92 -9.81
C GLY A 481 -10.73 1.18 -10.70
N ALA A 482 -11.53 0.28 -10.14
CA ALA A 482 -12.60 -0.43 -10.83
C ALA A 482 -13.76 0.53 -11.18
N LYS A 483 -14.10 1.46 -10.28
CA LYS A 483 -15.15 2.47 -10.49
C LYS A 483 -14.81 3.53 -11.54
N ASN A 484 -13.54 3.96 -11.62
CA ASN A 484 -13.11 5.03 -12.54
C ASN A 484 -12.95 4.59 -14.00
N LYS A 485 -12.97 3.29 -14.29
CA LYS A 485 -12.70 2.79 -15.64
C LYS A 485 -13.90 2.90 -16.58
N ASN A 486 -15.13 3.06 -16.09
CA ASN A 486 -16.32 2.97 -16.93
C ASN A 486 -17.46 3.91 -16.45
N THR A 487 -18.36 4.29 -17.36
CA THR A 487 -19.52 5.15 -17.10
C THR A 487 -20.73 4.54 -17.83
N GLU A 488 -21.58 3.74 -17.15
CA GLU A 488 -23.06 3.62 -17.29
C GLU A 488 -23.66 2.32 -16.67
N ALA A 489 -24.65 2.48 -15.77
CA ALA A 489 -25.77 1.62 -15.31
C ALA A 489 -25.57 0.15 -14.83
N GLU A 490 -26.23 -0.18 -13.71
CA GLU A 490 -26.53 -1.46 -13.00
C GLU A 490 -25.92 -2.81 -13.46
N GLU A 491 -25.94 -3.16 -14.74
CA GLU A 491 -25.17 -4.29 -15.31
C GLU A 491 -23.65 -4.09 -15.08
N GLU A 492 -23.20 -2.84 -15.12
CA GLU A 492 -21.84 -2.42 -14.79
C GLU A 492 -21.50 -2.64 -13.33
N ALA A 493 -22.42 -2.37 -12.39
CA ALA A 493 -22.17 -2.57 -10.96
C ALA A 493 -21.90 -4.06 -10.65
N SER A 494 -22.63 -4.96 -11.31
CA SER A 494 -22.45 -6.40 -11.18
C SER A 494 -21.09 -6.85 -11.73
N GLU A 495 -20.68 -6.38 -12.91
CA GLU A 495 -19.37 -6.69 -13.49
C GLU A 495 -18.22 -6.06 -12.68
N VAL A 496 -18.40 -4.85 -12.14
CA VAL A 496 -17.43 -4.19 -11.23
C VAL A 496 -17.23 -5.02 -9.97
N LEU A 497 -18.30 -5.53 -9.33
CA LEU A 497 -18.17 -6.40 -8.14
C LEU A 497 -17.50 -7.75 -8.48
N ILE A 498 -17.82 -8.36 -9.62
CA ILE A 498 -17.18 -9.61 -10.06
C ILE A 498 -15.68 -9.38 -10.28
N GLN A 499 -15.29 -8.28 -10.93
CA GLN A 499 -13.89 -7.93 -11.14
C GLN A 499 -13.20 -7.60 -9.82
N LEU A 500 -13.85 -6.84 -8.94
CA LEU A 500 -13.34 -6.53 -7.60
C LEU A 500 -13.08 -7.79 -6.79
N ALA A 501 -13.97 -8.80 -6.84
CA ALA A 501 -13.78 -10.05 -6.14
C ALA A 501 -12.54 -10.82 -6.64
N LYS A 502 -12.30 -10.84 -7.96
CA LYS A 502 -11.10 -11.44 -8.56
C LYS A 502 -9.83 -10.69 -8.16
N GLU A 503 -9.85 -9.36 -8.21
CA GLU A 503 -8.70 -8.54 -7.80
C GLU A 503 -8.42 -8.66 -6.29
N THR A 504 -9.47 -8.80 -5.48
CA THR A 504 -9.35 -9.07 -4.03
C THR A 504 -8.72 -10.44 -3.77
N GLN A 505 -9.10 -11.46 -4.55
CA GLN A 505 -8.46 -12.78 -4.51
C GLN A 505 -6.97 -12.71 -4.88
N GLU A 506 -6.61 -11.96 -5.93
CA GLU A 506 -5.21 -11.75 -6.32
C GLU A 506 -4.42 -10.94 -5.28
N LEU A 507 -5.05 -9.99 -4.58
CA LEU A 507 -4.42 -9.26 -3.48
C LEU A 507 -4.12 -10.20 -2.31
N ALA A 508 -5.06 -11.07 -1.96
CA ALA A 508 -4.88 -12.08 -0.91
C ALA A 508 -3.73 -13.05 -1.22
N THR A 509 -3.61 -13.52 -2.47
CA THR A 509 -2.48 -14.39 -2.86
C THR A 509 -1.14 -13.66 -2.80
N LYS A 510 -1.07 -12.41 -3.27
CA LYS A 510 0.14 -11.57 -3.20
C LYS A 510 0.58 -11.32 -1.76
N GLU A 511 -0.35 -11.05 -0.85
CA GLU A 511 -0.07 -10.91 0.58
C GLU A 511 0.54 -12.19 1.15
N LYS A 512 -0.13 -13.32 0.90
CA LYS A 512 0.26 -14.64 1.40
C LYS A 512 1.67 -15.05 0.96
N GLU A 513 2.03 -14.73 -0.28
CA GLU A 513 3.32 -15.11 -0.87
C GLU A 513 4.46 -14.16 -0.47
N ASN A 514 4.20 -12.84 -0.42
CA ASN A 514 5.28 -11.85 -0.29
C ASN A 514 5.48 -11.32 1.13
N PHE A 515 4.40 -11.15 1.91
CA PHE A 515 4.43 -10.39 3.16
C PHE A 515 4.12 -11.26 4.38
N SER A 516 3.15 -12.16 4.29
CA SER A 516 2.77 -13.05 5.41
C SER A 516 3.94 -13.85 6.00
N PRO A 517 4.90 -14.40 5.21
CA PRO A 517 6.05 -15.11 5.79
C PRO A 517 6.96 -14.25 6.67
N ILE A 518 7.04 -12.94 6.38
CA ILE A 518 7.85 -11.98 7.14
C ILE A 518 7.08 -11.55 8.39
N LEU A 519 5.80 -11.24 8.23
CA LEU A 519 4.90 -10.80 9.29
C LEU A 519 4.66 -11.91 10.33
N LYS A 520 4.65 -13.18 9.92
CA LYS A 520 4.47 -14.34 10.80
C LYS A 520 5.52 -14.45 11.90
N LYS A 521 6.71 -13.87 11.70
CA LYS A 521 7.76 -13.78 12.74
C LYS A 521 7.34 -12.90 13.94
N TRP A 522 6.38 -12.01 13.75
CA TRP A 522 5.94 -11.01 14.73
C TRP A 522 4.47 -11.15 15.12
N HIS A 523 3.62 -11.62 14.20
CA HIS A 523 2.21 -11.88 14.44
C HIS A 523 1.85 -13.27 13.89
N PRO A 524 1.52 -14.25 14.75
CA PRO A 524 1.38 -15.65 14.34
C PRO A 524 0.28 -15.91 13.29
N VAL A 525 -0.73 -15.04 13.22
CA VAL A 525 -1.92 -15.17 12.37
C VAL A 525 -1.99 -14.02 11.34
N ALA A 526 -0.84 -13.64 10.77
CA ALA A 526 -0.73 -12.47 9.89
C ALA A 526 -1.58 -12.58 8.60
N ALA A 527 -1.49 -13.70 7.89
CA ALA A 527 -2.33 -13.98 6.71
C ALA A 527 -3.83 -14.05 7.06
N GLY A 528 -4.19 -14.57 8.24
CA GLY A 528 -5.56 -14.63 8.72
C GLY A 528 -6.13 -13.24 9.00
N VAL A 529 -5.37 -12.35 9.65
CA VAL A 529 -5.76 -10.94 9.84
C VAL A 529 -5.94 -10.24 8.49
N ALA A 530 -5.05 -10.54 7.53
CA ALA A 530 -5.14 -9.98 6.19
C ALA A 530 -6.40 -10.47 5.44
N ALA A 531 -6.70 -11.77 5.54
CA ALA A 531 -7.89 -12.38 4.97
C ALA A 531 -9.19 -11.83 5.60
N LEU A 532 -9.23 -11.70 6.92
CA LEU A 532 -10.34 -11.07 7.65
C LEU A 532 -10.54 -9.61 7.22
N SER A 533 -9.45 -8.86 7.04
CA SER A 533 -9.53 -7.46 6.59
C SER A 533 -10.16 -7.35 5.20
N LEU A 534 -9.73 -8.19 4.24
CA LEU A 534 -10.30 -8.23 2.90
C LEU A 534 -11.74 -8.73 2.88
N HIS A 535 -12.04 -9.74 3.69
CA HIS A 535 -13.39 -10.27 3.86
C HIS A 535 -14.35 -9.19 4.36
N ASN A 536 -13.97 -8.46 5.41
CA ASN A 536 -14.77 -7.35 5.92
C ASN A 536 -14.95 -6.23 4.88
N CYS A 537 -13.88 -5.84 4.17
CA CYS A 537 -13.95 -4.78 3.15
C CYS A 537 -14.88 -5.17 1.99
N PHE A 538 -14.74 -6.37 1.45
CA PHE A 538 -15.61 -6.85 0.38
C PHE A 538 -17.04 -7.09 0.86
N GLY A 539 -17.21 -7.63 2.07
CA GLY A 539 -18.51 -7.86 2.69
C GLY A 539 -19.34 -6.58 2.82
N GLU A 540 -18.73 -5.46 3.21
CA GLU A 540 -19.42 -4.17 3.28
C GLU A 540 -19.87 -3.66 1.89
N VAL A 541 -19.05 -3.83 0.85
CA VAL A 541 -19.43 -3.49 -0.54
C VAL A 541 -20.55 -4.41 -1.04
N LEU A 542 -20.47 -5.70 -0.73
CA LEU A 542 -21.47 -6.70 -1.10
C LEU A 542 -22.82 -6.41 -0.43
N LYS A 543 -22.82 -6.08 0.86
CA LYS A 543 -24.04 -5.67 1.59
C LYS A 543 -24.71 -4.45 0.94
N GLN A 544 -23.92 -3.46 0.52
CA GLN A 544 -24.44 -2.28 -0.19
C GLN A 544 -25.03 -2.62 -1.55
N TYR A 545 -24.42 -3.56 -2.29
CA TYR A 545 -24.96 -4.06 -3.56
C TYR A 545 -26.28 -4.82 -3.36
N ILE A 546 -26.33 -5.77 -2.41
CA ILE A 546 -27.54 -6.56 -2.13
C ILE A 546 -28.71 -5.67 -1.71
N ALA A 547 -28.46 -4.60 -0.94
CA ALA A 547 -29.49 -3.65 -0.56
C ALA A 547 -30.16 -2.93 -1.76
N GLN A 548 -29.49 -2.87 -2.92
CA GLN A 548 -30.02 -2.28 -4.15
C GLN A 548 -30.75 -3.30 -5.03
N VAL A 549 -30.46 -4.60 -4.87
CA VAL A 549 -31.06 -5.66 -5.69
C VAL A 549 -32.45 -6.01 -5.18
N SER A 550 -33.49 -5.61 -5.91
CA SER A 550 -34.89 -5.95 -5.58
C SER A 550 -35.39 -7.25 -6.22
N THR A 551 -34.80 -7.65 -7.35
CA THR A 551 -35.21 -8.84 -8.12
C THR A 551 -34.02 -9.72 -8.45
N LEU A 552 -34.23 -11.04 -8.45
CA LEU A 552 -33.19 -11.99 -8.83
C LEU A 552 -32.90 -11.92 -10.34
N THR A 553 -31.73 -11.41 -10.70
CA THR A 553 -31.18 -11.41 -12.07
C THR A 553 -30.01 -12.40 -12.20
N ASN A 554 -29.65 -12.76 -13.42
CA ASN A 554 -28.52 -13.67 -13.68
C ASN A 554 -27.19 -13.06 -13.23
N GLU A 555 -27.08 -11.74 -13.35
CA GLU A 555 -25.93 -10.93 -12.96
C GLU A 555 -25.77 -10.92 -11.44
N ALA A 556 -26.87 -10.73 -10.70
CA ALA A 556 -26.87 -10.81 -9.24
C ALA A 556 -26.46 -12.21 -8.75
N ILE A 557 -26.93 -13.27 -9.42
CA ILE A 557 -26.52 -14.65 -9.10
C ILE A 557 -25.01 -14.84 -9.33
N ARG A 558 -24.48 -14.35 -10.46
CA ARG A 558 -23.04 -14.42 -10.75
C ARG A 558 -22.21 -13.66 -9.70
N VAL A 559 -22.65 -12.48 -9.28
CA VAL A 559 -22.00 -11.71 -8.19
C VAL A 559 -22.00 -12.51 -6.90
N LEU A 560 -23.16 -13.03 -6.48
CA LEU A 560 -23.31 -13.80 -5.25
C LEU A 560 -22.48 -15.10 -5.26
N GLN A 561 -22.44 -15.83 -6.37
CA GLN A 561 -21.60 -17.02 -6.52
C GLN A 561 -20.10 -16.68 -6.48
N THR A 562 -19.70 -15.58 -7.12
CA THR A 562 -18.30 -15.11 -7.10
C THR A 562 -17.90 -14.67 -5.70
N ALA A 563 -18.77 -13.97 -4.98
CA ALA A 563 -18.59 -13.60 -3.58
C ALA A 563 -18.44 -14.83 -2.66
N GLY A 564 -19.30 -15.84 -2.83
CA GLY A 564 -19.21 -17.08 -2.06
C GLY A 564 -17.95 -17.91 -2.37
N LYS A 565 -17.40 -17.80 -3.59
CA LYS A 565 -16.08 -18.37 -3.91
C LYS A 565 -14.95 -17.61 -3.20
N LEU A 566 -14.96 -16.27 -3.29
CA LEU A 566 -13.98 -15.42 -2.62
C LEU A 566 -13.96 -15.66 -1.11
N GLU A 567 -15.13 -15.75 -0.48
CA GLU A 567 -15.26 -16.07 0.95
C GLU A 567 -14.57 -17.39 1.31
N LYS A 568 -14.83 -18.46 0.54
CA LYS A 568 -14.19 -19.77 0.75
C LYS A 568 -12.67 -19.69 0.62
N ASP A 569 -12.18 -18.95 -0.37
CA ASP A 569 -10.74 -18.78 -0.61
C ASP A 569 -10.07 -18.01 0.56
N LEU A 570 -10.72 -16.95 1.08
CA LEU A 570 -10.24 -16.17 2.23
C LEU A 570 -10.29 -16.97 3.55
N ILE A 571 -11.37 -17.73 3.79
CA ILE A 571 -11.49 -18.62 4.94
C ILE A 571 -10.41 -19.71 4.87
N GLN A 572 -10.18 -20.30 3.69
CA GLN A 572 -9.14 -21.30 3.49
C GLN A 572 -7.74 -20.72 3.78
N MET A 573 -7.47 -19.49 3.35
CA MET A 573 -6.23 -18.77 3.68
C MET A 573 -6.05 -18.59 5.21
N ALA A 574 -7.11 -18.24 5.93
CA ALA A 574 -7.07 -18.11 7.39
C ALA A 574 -6.89 -19.47 8.11
N ILE A 575 -7.55 -20.53 7.62
CA ILE A 575 -7.43 -21.89 8.17
C ILE A 575 -6.00 -22.42 8.02
N GLU A 576 -5.40 -22.27 6.84
CA GLU A 576 -4.05 -22.78 6.57
C GLU A 576 -2.99 -22.18 7.48
N GLU A 577 -3.17 -20.93 7.92
CA GLU A 577 -2.25 -20.29 8.86
C GLU A 577 -2.53 -20.66 10.32
N SER A 578 -3.79 -20.96 10.66
CA SER A 578 -4.20 -21.38 12.01
C SER A 578 -3.62 -22.73 12.46
N VAL A 579 -3.09 -23.54 11.54
CA VAL A 579 -2.51 -24.87 11.82
C VAL A 579 -1.38 -24.78 12.84
N ASP A 580 -0.64 -23.66 12.85
CA ASP A 580 0.51 -23.48 13.75
C ASP A 580 0.15 -22.78 15.08
N CYS A 581 -1.10 -22.34 15.28
CA CYS A 581 -1.52 -21.55 16.45
C CYS A 581 -2.95 -21.89 16.93
N GLU A 582 -3.03 -22.51 18.11
CA GLU A 582 -4.25 -23.08 18.71
C GLU A 582 -5.39 -22.07 18.99
N GLU A 583 -5.08 -20.80 19.28
CA GLU A 583 -6.07 -19.84 19.80
C GLU A 583 -6.32 -18.65 18.86
N GLY A 584 -5.28 -18.02 18.32
CA GLY A 584 -5.41 -16.83 17.46
C GLY A 584 -6.19 -17.08 16.16
N GLY A 585 -5.98 -18.22 15.50
CA GLY A 585 -6.70 -18.56 14.27
C GLY A 585 -8.19 -18.78 14.50
N LYS A 586 -8.58 -19.29 15.67
CA LYS A 586 -10.00 -19.47 16.03
C LYS A 586 -10.70 -18.14 16.28
N VAL A 587 -9.98 -17.14 16.82
CA VAL A 587 -10.52 -15.79 17.01
C VAL A 587 -10.78 -15.13 15.65
N VAL A 588 -9.81 -15.16 14.74
CA VAL A 588 -9.97 -14.60 13.38
C VAL A 588 -11.15 -15.25 12.65
N LEU A 589 -11.26 -16.58 12.67
CA LEU A 589 -12.36 -17.29 12.02
C LEU A 589 -13.74 -16.98 12.64
N ARG A 590 -13.78 -16.64 13.93
CA ARG A 590 -15.03 -16.24 14.62
C ARG A 590 -15.48 -14.84 14.22
N GLU A 591 -14.54 -13.96 13.89
CA GLU A 591 -14.80 -12.58 13.47
C GLU A 591 -15.23 -12.49 12.00
N MET A 592 -14.94 -13.51 11.17
CA MET A 592 -15.42 -13.57 9.79
C MET A 592 -16.91 -13.93 9.74
N GLU A 593 -17.78 -12.93 9.57
CA GLU A 593 -19.22 -13.13 9.36
C GLU A 593 -19.49 -13.78 8.01
N ALA A 594 -20.32 -14.84 7.97
CA ALA A 594 -20.67 -15.46 6.69
C ALA A 594 -21.40 -14.45 5.79
N TYR A 595 -21.10 -14.44 4.49
CA TYR A 595 -21.84 -13.65 3.49
C TYR A 595 -23.26 -14.19 3.25
N GLU A 596 -23.58 -15.37 3.76
CA GLU A 596 -24.90 -16.01 3.69
C GLU A 596 -25.49 -16.12 2.28
N VAL A 597 -24.62 -16.29 1.28
CA VAL A 597 -24.94 -16.29 -0.16
C VAL A 597 -26.17 -17.14 -0.49
N ASP A 598 -26.21 -18.39 -0.02
CA ASP A 598 -27.31 -19.31 -0.30
C ASP A 598 -28.65 -18.84 0.28
N SER A 599 -28.62 -18.19 1.45
CA SER A 599 -29.82 -17.67 2.11
C SER A 599 -30.36 -16.43 1.38
N ILE A 600 -29.48 -15.56 0.89
CA ILE A 600 -29.83 -14.37 0.12
C ILE A 600 -30.44 -14.78 -1.21
N ILE A 601 -29.83 -15.73 -1.92
CA ILE A 601 -30.37 -16.28 -3.17
C ILE A 601 -31.76 -16.86 -2.92
N LEU A 602 -31.95 -17.63 -1.83
CA LEU A 602 -33.25 -18.20 -1.49
C LEU A 602 -34.30 -17.13 -1.16
N SER A 603 -33.92 -16.06 -0.48
CA SER A 603 -34.81 -14.92 -0.20
C SER A 603 -35.24 -14.20 -1.47
N LEU A 604 -34.28 -13.91 -2.35
CA LEU A 604 -34.53 -13.28 -3.65
C LEU A 604 -35.39 -14.17 -4.57
N LEU A 605 -35.18 -15.49 -4.55
CA LEU A 605 -36.04 -16.45 -5.25
C LEU A 605 -37.49 -16.40 -4.75
N LYS A 606 -37.71 -16.34 -3.44
CA LYS A 606 -39.06 -16.20 -2.87
C LYS A 606 -39.71 -14.87 -3.24
N ALA A 607 -38.94 -13.78 -3.19
CA ALA A 607 -39.40 -12.46 -3.62
C ALA A 607 -39.79 -12.46 -5.10
N TRP A 608 -38.99 -13.10 -5.95
CA TRP A 608 -39.26 -13.28 -7.38
C TRP A 608 -40.57 -14.06 -7.61
N ILE A 609 -40.77 -15.19 -6.91
CA ILE A 609 -42.01 -15.98 -7.00
C ILE A 609 -43.21 -15.11 -6.60
N TYR A 610 -43.12 -14.41 -5.47
CA TYR A 610 -44.18 -13.53 -4.99
C TYR A 610 -44.53 -12.43 -6.00
N GLU A 611 -43.53 -11.79 -6.60
CA GLU A 611 -43.73 -10.74 -7.60
C GLU A 611 -44.36 -11.28 -8.88
N ARG A 612 -43.95 -12.46 -9.34
CA ARG A 612 -44.58 -13.16 -10.48
C ARG A 612 -46.05 -13.45 -10.22
N LEU A 613 -46.38 -13.97 -9.03
CA LEU A 613 -47.76 -14.24 -8.64
C LEU A 613 -48.58 -12.95 -8.48
N LYS A 614 -47.99 -11.89 -7.94
CA LYS A 614 -48.63 -10.56 -7.83
C LYS A 614 -48.96 -9.99 -9.22
N ASN A 615 -48.02 -10.05 -10.16
CA ASN A 615 -48.23 -9.61 -11.54
C ASN A 615 -49.33 -10.42 -12.24
N GLY A 616 -49.35 -11.73 -11.99
CA GLY A 616 -50.43 -12.60 -12.42
C GLY A 616 -51.80 -12.17 -11.86
N ASN A 617 -51.88 -11.88 -10.56
CA ASN A 617 -53.12 -11.41 -9.92
C ASN A 617 -53.59 -10.05 -10.44
N LEU A 618 -52.67 -9.12 -10.74
CA LEU A 618 -53.00 -7.85 -11.39
C LEU A 618 -53.54 -8.08 -12.81
N CYS A 619 -52.97 -9.02 -13.56
CA CYS A 619 -53.48 -9.42 -14.86
C CYS A 619 -54.90 -9.99 -14.75
N LEU A 620 -55.13 -10.86 -13.76
CA LEU A 620 -56.44 -11.43 -13.46
C LEU A 620 -57.47 -10.35 -13.07
N GLY A 621 -57.10 -9.39 -12.22
CA GLY A 621 -57.96 -8.26 -11.85
C GLY A 621 -58.39 -7.45 -13.09
N ARG A 622 -57.44 -7.11 -13.96
CA ARG A 622 -57.74 -6.44 -15.24
C ARG A 622 -58.66 -7.27 -16.13
N ALA A 623 -58.44 -8.58 -16.21
CA ALA A 623 -59.32 -9.48 -16.95
C ALA A 623 -60.76 -9.47 -16.40
N LYS A 624 -60.93 -9.50 -15.07
CA LYS A 624 -62.25 -9.46 -14.42
C LYS A 624 -63.05 -8.19 -14.76
N GLU A 625 -62.37 -7.06 -14.90
CA GLU A 625 -63.00 -5.76 -15.19
C GLU A 625 -63.28 -5.54 -16.68
N THR A 626 -62.41 -6.02 -17.57
CA THR A 626 -62.42 -5.66 -19.00
C THR A 626 -63.02 -6.72 -19.92
N GLU A 627 -63.26 -7.94 -19.43
CA GLU A 627 -63.69 -9.06 -20.28
C GLU A 627 -65.11 -8.87 -20.84
N THR A 628 -65.21 -8.84 -22.17
CA THR A 628 -66.47 -8.61 -22.89
C THR A 628 -67.11 -9.90 -23.44
N TRP A 629 -66.37 -11.01 -23.34
CA TRP A 629 -66.72 -12.34 -23.84
C TRP A 629 -67.01 -12.36 -25.34
N ASN A 630 -66.21 -11.63 -26.11
CA ASN A 630 -66.26 -11.63 -27.57
C ASN A 630 -65.12 -12.50 -28.12
N PRO A 631 -65.35 -13.33 -29.15
CA PRO A 631 -64.33 -14.19 -29.70
C PRO A 631 -63.34 -13.34 -30.51
N LYS A 632 -62.04 -13.60 -30.35
CA LYS A 632 -60.99 -12.85 -31.04
C LYS A 632 -61.05 -13.04 -32.56
N SER A 633 -61.36 -14.27 -33.00
CA SER A 633 -61.54 -14.61 -34.41
C SER A 633 -62.43 -15.85 -34.56
N LYS A 634 -62.77 -16.20 -35.80
CA LYS A 634 -63.51 -17.46 -36.08
C LYS A 634 -62.67 -18.71 -35.81
N THR A 635 -61.34 -18.61 -35.77
CA THR A 635 -60.42 -19.71 -35.52
C THR A 635 -60.03 -19.84 -34.05
N GLU A 636 -60.23 -18.80 -33.25
CA GLU A 636 -59.96 -18.76 -31.80
C GLU A 636 -61.24 -18.38 -31.02
N PRO A 637 -62.17 -19.34 -30.83
CA PRO A 637 -63.48 -19.06 -30.26
C PRO A 637 -63.46 -19.07 -28.71
N TYR A 638 -62.41 -18.52 -28.09
CA TYR A 638 -62.20 -18.43 -26.64
C TYR A 638 -61.81 -16.99 -26.23
N ALA A 639 -61.87 -16.69 -24.93
CA ALA A 639 -61.60 -15.34 -24.40
C ALA A 639 -60.11 -14.96 -24.49
N GLN A 640 -59.82 -13.71 -24.86
CA GLN A 640 -58.45 -13.21 -25.00
C GLN A 640 -57.73 -13.10 -23.64
N SER A 641 -58.46 -12.76 -22.56
CA SER A 641 -57.90 -12.74 -21.21
C SER A 641 -57.37 -14.11 -20.75
N ALA A 642 -57.99 -15.21 -21.18
CA ALA A 642 -57.50 -16.56 -20.88
C ALA A 642 -56.15 -16.84 -21.55
N VAL A 643 -55.94 -16.35 -22.77
CA VAL A 643 -54.67 -16.48 -23.48
C VAL A 643 -53.57 -15.72 -22.77
N GLU A 644 -53.86 -14.50 -22.32
CA GLU A 644 -52.90 -13.64 -21.62
C GLU A 644 -52.50 -14.22 -20.27
N ILE A 645 -53.46 -14.73 -19.51
CA ILE A 645 -53.20 -15.41 -18.23
C ILE A 645 -52.38 -16.69 -18.44
N MET A 646 -52.77 -17.57 -19.37
CA MET A 646 -52.03 -18.81 -19.60
C MET A 646 -50.63 -18.56 -20.18
N LYS A 647 -50.46 -17.51 -20.99
CA LYS A 647 -49.14 -17.09 -21.46
C LYS A 647 -48.25 -16.63 -20.31
N LEU A 648 -48.79 -15.85 -19.36
CA LEU A 648 -48.05 -15.42 -18.17
C LEU A 648 -47.66 -16.60 -17.28
N VAL A 649 -48.57 -17.56 -17.08
CA VAL A 649 -48.30 -18.79 -16.33
C VAL A 649 -47.17 -19.60 -16.97
N HIS A 650 -47.26 -19.88 -18.28
CA HIS A 650 -46.21 -20.59 -19.01
C HIS A 650 -44.86 -19.88 -18.94
N GLN A 651 -44.83 -18.58 -19.23
CA GLN A 651 -43.59 -17.81 -19.17
C GLN A 651 -42.99 -17.81 -17.76
N SER A 652 -43.82 -17.77 -16.72
CA SER A 652 -43.32 -17.80 -15.33
C SER A 652 -42.70 -19.15 -14.96
N VAL A 653 -43.22 -20.25 -15.52
CA VAL A 653 -42.62 -21.58 -15.36
C VAL A 653 -41.30 -21.66 -16.11
N ASP A 654 -41.27 -21.25 -17.38
CA ASP A 654 -40.07 -21.30 -18.21
C ASP A 654 -38.96 -20.42 -17.61
N ASP A 655 -39.26 -19.16 -17.28
CA ASP A 655 -38.32 -18.22 -16.66
C ASP A 655 -37.77 -18.76 -15.34
N PHE A 656 -38.57 -19.49 -14.55
CA PHE A 656 -38.14 -20.03 -13.27
C PHE A 656 -37.07 -21.13 -13.41
N PHE A 657 -37.19 -21.99 -14.43
CA PHE A 657 -36.22 -23.06 -14.68
C PHE A 657 -34.97 -22.59 -15.43
N GLU A 658 -35.01 -21.41 -16.06
CA GLU A 658 -33.84 -20.75 -16.65
C GLU A 658 -32.90 -20.14 -15.59
N ILE A 659 -33.36 -19.95 -14.34
CA ILE A 659 -32.55 -19.38 -13.26
C ILE A 659 -31.39 -20.34 -12.91
N PRO A 660 -30.10 -19.92 -12.98
CA PRO A 660 -28.94 -20.79 -12.81
C PRO A 660 -28.61 -21.08 -11.32
N VAL A 661 -29.57 -21.61 -10.57
CA VAL A 661 -29.44 -21.96 -9.14
C VAL A 661 -29.96 -23.37 -8.90
N GLY A 662 -29.46 -24.07 -7.88
CA GLY A 662 -30.07 -25.31 -7.41
C GLY A 662 -31.46 -25.07 -6.82
N ILE A 663 -32.51 -25.19 -7.64
CA ILE A 663 -33.90 -24.97 -7.23
C ILE A 663 -34.36 -26.13 -6.34
N SER A 664 -34.72 -25.89 -5.09
CA SER A 664 -35.28 -26.95 -4.23
C SER A 664 -36.71 -27.35 -4.63
N ASP A 665 -37.09 -28.61 -4.41
CA ASP A 665 -38.46 -29.12 -4.68
C ASP A 665 -39.54 -28.30 -3.96
N GLY A 666 -39.25 -27.75 -2.77
CA GLY A 666 -40.18 -26.88 -2.04
C GLY A 666 -40.49 -25.57 -2.76
N LEU A 667 -39.48 -24.94 -3.37
CA LEU A 667 -39.67 -23.69 -4.13
C LEU A 667 -40.45 -23.92 -5.43
N VAL A 668 -40.26 -25.08 -6.06
CA VAL A 668 -41.10 -25.49 -7.21
C VAL A 668 -42.55 -25.61 -6.78
N GLN A 669 -42.81 -26.24 -5.62
CA GLN A 669 -44.16 -26.37 -5.09
C GLN A 669 -44.80 -25.00 -4.80
N ASP A 670 -44.07 -24.08 -4.15
CA ASP A 670 -44.57 -22.74 -3.84
C ASP A 670 -45.02 -21.98 -5.09
N LEU A 671 -44.25 -22.07 -6.18
CA LEU A 671 -44.62 -21.48 -7.47
C LEU A 671 -45.86 -22.17 -8.07
N VAL A 672 -45.86 -23.51 -8.10
CA VAL A 672 -46.95 -24.29 -8.69
C VAL A 672 -48.27 -24.05 -7.97
N ASP A 673 -48.28 -24.07 -6.63
CA ASP A 673 -49.46 -23.80 -5.81
C ASP A 673 -50.01 -22.39 -6.08
N GLY A 674 -49.13 -21.39 -6.17
CA GLY A 674 -49.52 -20.01 -6.49
C GLY A 674 -50.13 -19.88 -7.88
N LEU A 675 -49.55 -20.55 -8.89
CA LEU A 675 -50.08 -20.55 -10.26
C LEU A 675 -51.40 -21.33 -10.34
N GLU A 676 -51.55 -22.44 -9.61
CA GLU A 676 -52.79 -23.19 -9.51
C GLU A 676 -53.91 -22.32 -8.95
N LEU A 677 -53.66 -21.62 -7.82
CA LEU A 677 -54.64 -20.69 -7.24
C LEU A 677 -55.08 -19.60 -8.22
N LEU A 678 -54.15 -19.07 -9.01
CA LEU A 678 -54.43 -18.05 -10.02
C LEU A 678 -55.35 -18.60 -11.13
N ILE A 679 -55.08 -19.80 -11.62
CA ILE A 679 -55.93 -20.48 -12.62
C ILE A 679 -57.31 -20.78 -12.02
N LEU A 680 -57.35 -21.25 -10.77
CA LEU A 680 -58.60 -21.55 -10.06
C LEU A 680 -59.48 -20.31 -9.90
N ASP A 681 -58.92 -19.17 -9.47
CA ASP A 681 -59.68 -17.92 -9.34
C ASP A 681 -60.21 -17.44 -10.70
N TYR A 682 -59.43 -17.57 -11.78
CA TYR A 682 -59.92 -17.28 -13.13
C TYR A 682 -61.07 -18.19 -13.56
N THR A 683 -60.98 -19.50 -13.30
CA THR A 683 -62.07 -20.44 -13.62
C THR A 683 -63.34 -20.16 -12.82
N SER A 684 -63.21 -19.79 -11.54
CA SER A 684 -64.32 -19.36 -10.69
C SER A 684 -64.98 -18.08 -11.22
N PHE A 685 -64.17 -17.11 -11.66
CA PHE A 685 -64.67 -15.92 -12.34
C PHE A 685 -65.47 -16.27 -13.60
N VAL A 686 -64.92 -17.13 -14.47
CA VAL A 686 -65.61 -17.59 -15.68
C VAL A 686 -66.96 -18.19 -15.27
N ALA A 687 -66.98 -19.10 -14.29
CA ALA A 687 -68.18 -19.75 -13.77
C ALA A 687 -69.26 -18.77 -13.27
N SER A 688 -68.84 -17.72 -12.57
CA SER A 688 -69.72 -16.67 -12.04
C SER A 688 -70.33 -15.78 -13.13
N CYS A 689 -69.69 -15.72 -14.31
CA CYS A 689 -70.17 -14.95 -15.44
C CYS A 689 -71.37 -15.66 -16.09
N GLY A 690 -72.58 -15.36 -15.62
CA GLY A 690 -73.84 -15.79 -16.23
C GLY A 690 -74.94 -16.13 -15.24
N SER A 691 -76.12 -15.50 -15.39
CA SER A 691 -77.33 -15.90 -14.65
C SER A 691 -78.28 -16.68 -15.56
N LYS A 692 -79.00 -17.68 -15.02
CA LYS A 692 -79.99 -18.47 -15.79
C LYS A 692 -81.03 -17.59 -16.53
N GLN A 693 -81.29 -16.39 -16.02
CA GLN A 693 -82.20 -15.41 -16.61
C GLN A 693 -81.62 -14.72 -17.85
N SER A 694 -80.29 -14.55 -17.93
CA SER A 694 -79.62 -13.89 -19.07
C SER A 694 -79.57 -14.71 -20.37
N TYR A 695 -79.94 -16.00 -20.31
CA TYR A 695 -79.95 -16.93 -21.44
C TYR A 695 -81.35 -17.25 -21.97
N THR A 696 -82.41 -16.78 -21.29
CA THR A 696 -83.79 -16.93 -21.73
C THR A 696 -84.26 -15.63 -22.36
N SER A 697 -84.65 -15.68 -23.64
CA SER A 697 -85.27 -14.54 -24.32
C SER A 697 -86.55 -14.16 -23.58
N THR A 698 -86.55 -13.02 -22.89
CA THR A 698 -87.77 -12.47 -22.31
C THR A 698 -88.55 -11.76 -23.42
N SER A 699 -89.53 -12.44 -23.99
CA SER A 699 -90.62 -11.81 -24.73
C SER A 699 -91.95 -12.15 -24.04
N PRO A 700 -92.87 -11.20 -23.83
CA PRO A 700 -94.06 -11.46 -23.03
C PRO A 700 -95.18 -12.11 -23.86
N PHE A 701 -95.94 -12.98 -23.19
CA PHE A 701 -97.23 -13.60 -23.56
C PHE A 701 -97.26 -14.93 -24.36
N ASN A 702 -97.41 -16.00 -23.56
CA ASN A 702 -98.43 -17.07 -23.59
C ASN A 702 -98.78 -17.86 -24.89
N LYS A 703 -98.78 -19.20 -24.68
CA LYS A 703 -99.45 -20.31 -25.39
C LYS A 703 -98.87 -20.79 -26.73
N MET A 704 -98.11 -21.88 -26.70
CA MET A 704 -98.51 -23.21 -27.23
C MET A 704 -97.32 -24.19 -27.20
N GLN A 705 -97.68 -25.47 -27.29
CA GLN A 705 -96.94 -26.67 -26.90
C GLN A 705 -96.05 -27.23 -28.07
N PRO A 706 -95.49 -28.46 -28.04
CA PRO A 706 -94.05 -28.71 -28.21
C PRO A 706 -93.69 -29.55 -29.47
N THR A 707 -92.55 -29.30 -30.12
CA THR A 707 -91.92 -30.32 -30.98
C THR A 707 -90.39 -30.26 -30.98
N PHE A 708 -89.84 -31.46 -30.79
CA PHE A 708 -88.46 -31.89 -30.97
C PHE A 708 -87.90 -31.57 -32.37
N GLU A 709 -86.59 -31.29 -32.46
CA GLU A 709 -85.68 -31.82 -33.51
C GLU A 709 -84.22 -31.34 -33.27
N ILE A 710 -83.51 -31.96 -32.33
CA ILE A 710 -82.02 -31.86 -32.19
C ILE A 710 -81.36 -33.25 -32.29
N PHE A 711 -82.13 -34.28 -32.68
CA PHE A 711 -81.63 -35.66 -32.72
C PHE A 711 -80.88 -36.02 -34.03
N GLN A 712 -80.81 -35.12 -35.02
CA GLN A 712 -80.21 -35.42 -36.33
C GLN A 712 -78.77 -34.94 -36.54
N LEU A 713 -78.16 -34.23 -35.57
CA LEU A 713 -76.82 -33.63 -35.77
C LEU A 713 -75.65 -34.38 -35.10
N TRP A 714 -75.90 -35.50 -34.40
CA TRP A 714 -74.85 -36.23 -33.68
C TRP A 714 -74.47 -37.60 -34.24
N ARG A 715 -74.66 -37.83 -35.54
CA ARG A 715 -74.12 -39.03 -36.19
C ARG A 715 -73.29 -38.71 -37.44
N LYS A 716 -72.08 -38.17 -37.24
CA LYS A 716 -70.89 -38.44 -38.09
C LYS A 716 -69.64 -37.74 -37.56
N ALA A 717 -68.80 -38.50 -36.86
CA ALA A 717 -67.34 -38.30 -36.86
C ALA A 717 -66.66 -39.59 -36.34
N SER A 718 -66.56 -40.60 -37.22
CA SER A 718 -65.46 -41.57 -37.21
C SER A 718 -64.68 -41.39 -38.53
N PRO A 719 -63.36 -41.65 -38.56
CA PRO A 719 -62.45 -41.08 -39.56
C PRO A 719 -62.14 -42.05 -40.72
N CYS A 720 -61.96 -41.54 -41.94
CA CYS A 720 -60.94 -42.03 -42.90
C CYS A 720 -60.83 -41.19 -44.19
N ARG A 721 -59.57 -40.80 -44.49
CA ARG A 721 -58.82 -40.81 -45.77
C ARG A 721 -59.39 -40.26 -47.11
N THR A 722 -58.45 -39.55 -47.76
CA THR A 722 -58.04 -39.50 -49.20
C THR A 722 -58.65 -38.50 -50.20
N LEU A 723 -57.71 -37.74 -50.79
CA LEU A 723 -57.56 -37.22 -52.17
C LEU A 723 -58.60 -36.27 -52.80
N GLY A 724 -58.09 -35.10 -53.23
CA GLY A 724 -58.05 -34.76 -54.66
C GLY A 724 -59.14 -33.87 -55.27
N ALA A 725 -58.77 -32.58 -55.43
CA ALA A 725 -58.96 -31.72 -56.63
C ALA A 725 -60.36 -31.19 -57.08
N ALA A 726 -60.33 -29.87 -57.36
CA ALA A 726 -61.00 -29.13 -58.46
C ALA A 726 -62.54 -28.98 -58.41
N GLU A 727 -63.21 -27.92 -58.87
CA GLU A 727 -62.94 -26.53 -59.25
C GLU A 727 -64.34 -25.91 -59.57
N ARG A 728 -64.51 -24.60 -59.37
CA ARG A 728 -65.36 -23.64 -60.13
C ARG A 728 -66.91 -23.58 -59.99
N PHE A 729 -67.32 -22.46 -59.38
CA PHE A 729 -68.16 -21.34 -59.87
C PHE A 729 -69.63 -21.46 -60.37
N HIS A 730 -70.36 -20.38 -60.01
CA HIS A 730 -71.61 -19.76 -60.55
C HIS A 730 -72.97 -20.23 -59.98
N SER A 731 -74.02 -19.40 -59.83
CA SER A 731 -74.20 -17.96 -59.55
C SER A 731 -75.71 -17.69 -59.32
N SER A 732 -76.01 -16.81 -58.35
CA SER A 732 -77.12 -15.82 -58.24
C SER A 732 -78.64 -16.18 -58.24
N SER A 733 -79.35 -15.44 -57.36
CA SER A 733 -80.78 -15.03 -57.33
C SER A 733 -81.78 -16.01 -56.66
N ALA A 734 -82.69 -15.64 -55.75
CA ALA A 734 -83.20 -14.35 -55.28
C ALA A 734 -83.77 -14.48 -53.83
N GLU A 735 -83.95 -13.34 -53.17
CA GLU A 735 -84.46 -13.16 -51.80
C GLU A 735 -85.76 -13.91 -51.47
N GLY A 736 -85.67 -14.71 -50.41
CA GLY A 736 -86.79 -15.08 -49.54
C GLY A 736 -86.32 -14.91 -48.10
N ASN A 737 -86.83 -13.88 -47.43
CA ASN A 737 -86.57 -13.55 -46.02
C ASN A 737 -86.83 -14.76 -45.10
N HIS A 738 -85.77 -15.50 -44.79
CA HIS A 738 -85.71 -16.37 -43.62
C HIS A 738 -84.83 -15.68 -42.58
N PRO A 739 -85.39 -15.17 -41.47
CA PRO A 739 -84.53 -14.77 -40.36
C PRO A 739 -83.88 -16.05 -39.84
N ARG A 740 -82.57 -16.23 -40.12
CA ARG A 740 -81.75 -17.21 -39.39
C ARG A 740 -82.03 -17.00 -37.90
N PRO A 741 -82.24 -18.06 -37.10
CA PRO A 741 -82.34 -17.89 -35.66
C PRO A 741 -81.00 -17.32 -35.21
N SER A 742 -81.00 -16.03 -34.92
CA SER A 742 -79.82 -15.32 -34.48
C SER A 742 -79.54 -15.89 -33.10
N THR A 743 -78.47 -16.68 -32.96
CA THR A 743 -78.05 -17.14 -31.64
C THR A 743 -77.95 -15.92 -30.73
N SER A 744 -78.71 -15.92 -29.64
CA SER A 744 -78.78 -14.73 -28.78
C SER A 744 -77.36 -14.35 -28.35
N ARG A 745 -77.10 -13.04 -28.17
CA ARG A 745 -75.79 -12.56 -27.69
C ARG A 745 -75.39 -13.23 -26.37
N GLY A 746 -76.36 -13.62 -25.54
CA GLY A 746 -76.15 -14.42 -24.33
C GLY A 746 -75.66 -15.85 -24.64
N THR A 747 -76.27 -16.53 -25.60
CA THR A 747 -75.87 -17.88 -26.04
C THR A 747 -74.47 -17.89 -26.68
N GLN A 748 -74.11 -16.85 -27.45
CA GLN A 748 -72.77 -16.72 -28.04
C GLN A 748 -71.69 -16.56 -26.96
N ARG A 749 -71.94 -15.71 -25.95
CA ARG A 749 -71.05 -15.53 -24.81
C ARG A 749 -70.90 -16.80 -23.96
N LEU A 750 -71.96 -17.59 -23.82
CA LEU A 750 -71.92 -18.89 -23.15
C LEU A 750 -70.98 -19.87 -23.87
N TYR A 751 -71.07 -19.97 -25.20
CA TYR A 751 -70.17 -20.81 -25.98
C TYR A 751 -68.71 -20.38 -25.83
N ILE A 752 -68.44 -19.07 -25.82
CA ILE A 752 -67.08 -18.54 -25.64
C ILE A 752 -66.55 -18.89 -24.24
N ARG A 753 -67.37 -18.80 -23.19
CA ARG A 753 -66.98 -19.21 -21.82
C ARG A 753 -66.68 -20.70 -21.74
N LEU A 754 -67.51 -21.56 -22.33
CA LEU A 754 -67.28 -23.01 -22.39
C LEU A 754 -65.99 -23.35 -23.16
N ASN A 755 -65.79 -22.73 -24.32
CA ASN A 755 -64.56 -22.89 -25.09
C ASN A 755 -63.33 -22.38 -24.33
N THR A 756 -63.49 -21.33 -23.53
CA THR A 756 -62.43 -20.80 -22.66
C THR A 756 -62.05 -21.82 -21.58
N LEU A 757 -63.01 -22.47 -20.93
CA LEU A 757 -62.73 -23.53 -19.96
C LEU A 757 -62.04 -24.74 -20.62
N GLN A 758 -62.48 -25.13 -21.83
CA GLN A 758 -61.83 -26.19 -22.59
C GLN A 758 -60.40 -25.82 -23.00
N TYR A 759 -60.17 -24.57 -23.37
CA TYR A 759 -58.84 -24.03 -23.68
C TYR A 759 -57.93 -24.12 -22.45
N LEU A 760 -58.36 -23.64 -21.28
CA LEU A 760 -57.61 -23.72 -20.02
C LEU A 760 -57.23 -25.17 -19.69
N LEU A 761 -58.18 -26.11 -19.81
CA LEU A 761 -57.93 -27.53 -19.55
C LEU A 761 -56.82 -28.09 -20.46
N SER A 762 -56.84 -27.77 -21.76
CA SER A 762 -55.81 -28.21 -22.70
C SER A 762 -54.43 -27.65 -22.37
N TYR A 763 -54.35 -26.39 -21.92
CA TYR A 763 -53.10 -25.73 -21.55
C TYR A 763 -52.54 -26.22 -20.22
N VAL A 764 -53.39 -26.51 -19.22
CA VAL A 764 -52.95 -27.09 -17.95
C VAL A 764 -52.31 -28.46 -18.16
N HIS A 765 -52.85 -29.30 -19.05
CA HIS A 765 -52.20 -30.55 -19.45
C HIS A 765 -50.86 -30.35 -20.18
N SER A 766 -50.68 -29.21 -20.86
CA SER A 766 -49.39 -28.87 -21.47
C SER A 766 -48.39 -28.43 -20.41
N LEU A 767 -48.80 -27.60 -19.44
CA LEU A 767 -47.98 -27.16 -18.31
C LEU A 767 -47.47 -28.33 -17.47
N ASP A 768 -48.34 -29.28 -17.15
CA ASP A 768 -47.99 -30.48 -16.37
C ASP A 768 -46.88 -31.32 -17.05
N LYS A 769 -46.95 -31.43 -18.39
CA LYS A 769 -45.90 -32.07 -19.19
C LYS A 769 -44.60 -31.26 -19.18
N SER A 770 -44.67 -29.93 -19.34
CA SER A 770 -43.49 -29.05 -19.31
C SER A 770 -42.78 -29.10 -17.96
N LEU A 771 -43.51 -29.03 -16.84
CA LEU A 771 -42.98 -29.15 -15.48
C LEU A 771 -42.31 -30.51 -15.24
N SER A 772 -42.93 -31.59 -15.72
CA SER A 772 -42.38 -32.94 -15.65
C SER A 772 -41.09 -33.11 -16.44
N LEU A 773 -40.96 -32.42 -17.58
CA LEU A 773 -39.78 -32.45 -18.44
C LEU A 773 -38.65 -31.57 -17.89
N ALA A 774 -38.97 -30.34 -17.46
CA ALA A 774 -38.00 -29.39 -16.89
C ALA A 774 -37.33 -29.97 -15.63
N ARG A 775 -38.08 -30.65 -14.77
CA ARG A 775 -37.54 -31.34 -13.57
C ARG A 775 -36.58 -32.48 -13.90
N ARG A 776 -36.70 -33.12 -15.07
CA ARG A 776 -35.78 -34.18 -15.51
C ARG A 776 -34.49 -33.65 -16.11
N GLN A 777 -34.50 -32.43 -16.66
CA GLN A 777 -33.34 -31.83 -17.32
C GLN A 777 -32.40 -31.11 -16.34
N ASN A 778 -32.92 -30.59 -15.22
CA ASN A 778 -32.14 -30.04 -14.11
C ASN A 778 -32.15 -30.99 -12.89
N PRO A 779 -31.31 -32.05 -12.86
CA PRO A 779 -31.21 -32.91 -11.69
C PRO A 779 -30.63 -32.11 -10.51
N LEU A 780 -31.39 -32.08 -9.41
CA LEU A 780 -31.07 -31.43 -8.15
C LEU A 780 -29.70 -31.88 -7.59
N PRO A 781 -28.87 -30.97 -7.05
CA PRO A 781 -27.78 -31.36 -6.16
C PRO A 781 -28.39 -31.96 -4.89
N HIS A 782 -28.12 -33.23 -4.61
CA HIS A 782 -28.47 -33.84 -3.32
C HIS A 782 -27.71 -33.14 -2.18
N SER A 783 -28.36 -32.18 -1.52
CA SER A 783 -27.91 -31.67 -0.23
C SER A 783 -28.06 -32.77 0.83
N ARG A 784 -26.91 -33.19 1.38
CA ARG A 784 -26.83 -34.10 2.54
C ARG A 784 -27.25 -33.34 3.80
N TYR A 785 -28.54 -33.16 4.03
CA TYR A 785 -29.06 -32.93 5.38
C TYR A 785 -30.01 -34.07 5.74
N ARG A 786 -29.47 -35.01 6.52
CA ARG A 786 -30.16 -36.20 7.02
C ARG A 786 -31.07 -35.77 8.16
N ASN A 787 -32.33 -35.46 7.86
CA ASN A 787 -33.39 -35.45 8.87
C ASN A 787 -34.44 -36.49 8.52
N ASN A 788 -34.54 -37.51 9.37
CA ASN A 788 -35.47 -38.62 9.27
C ASN A 788 -36.91 -38.12 9.34
N ARG A 789 -37.58 -38.04 8.19
CA ARG A 789 -39.00 -38.38 8.07
C ARG A 789 -39.21 -39.13 6.77
N HIS A 790 -39.46 -40.43 6.88
CA HIS A 790 -40.01 -41.24 5.81
C HIS A 790 -41.33 -40.61 5.35
N ILE A 791 -41.33 -39.96 4.20
CA ILE A 791 -42.54 -39.72 3.40
C ILE A 791 -42.23 -40.24 2.00
N SER A 792 -43.10 -41.16 1.59
CA SER A 792 -43.11 -41.91 0.35
C SER A 792 -42.77 -41.07 -0.88
N ALA A 793 -41.81 -41.55 -1.66
CA ALA A 793 -41.57 -41.15 -3.03
C ALA A 793 -42.77 -41.61 -3.90
N ASN A 794 -43.83 -40.80 -3.97
CA ASN A 794 -44.92 -40.97 -4.95
C ASN A 794 -45.87 -39.77 -5.10
N ASN A 795 -45.46 -38.55 -4.75
CA ASN A 795 -46.27 -37.37 -5.05
C ASN A 795 -45.86 -36.77 -6.40
N ALA A 796 -46.49 -37.25 -7.47
CA ALA A 796 -46.66 -36.44 -8.67
C ALA A 796 -47.44 -35.19 -8.24
N ILE A 797 -46.79 -34.02 -8.30
CA ILE A 797 -47.42 -32.72 -8.12
C ILE A 797 -48.24 -32.49 -9.40
N LEU A 798 -49.43 -33.09 -9.44
CA LEU A 798 -50.41 -32.83 -10.48
C LEU A 798 -51.00 -31.45 -10.15
N ILE A 799 -50.95 -30.50 -11.09
CA ILE A 799 -51.85 -29.32 -11.12
C ILE A 799 -53.33 -29.76 -11.30
N CYS A 800 -53.61 -31.05 -11.13
CA CYS A 800 -54.70 -31.77 -11.78
C CYS A 800 -55.58 -32.63 -10.85
N PRO A 801 -55.85 -32.28 -9.57
CA PRO A 801 -57.08 -32.75 -8.95
C PRO A 801 -58.28 -31.82 -9.23
N VAL A 802 -58.06 -30.53 -9.51
CA VAL A 802 -59.13 -29.51 -9.33
C VAL A 802 -59.82 -29.07 -10.64
N LEU A 803 -59.19 -29.24 -11.80
CA LEU A 803 -59.88 -29.24 -13.11
C LEU A 803 -60.48 -30.62 -13.42
N HIS A 804 -60.96 -31.34 -12.40
CA HIS A 804 -61.76 -32.54 -12.62
C HIS A 804 -62.98 -32.15 -13.48
N PRO A 805 -63.44 -32.98 -14.42
CA PRO A 805 -64.66 -32.73 -15.21
C PRO A 805 -65.91 -32.46 -14.34
N CYS A 806 -65.84 -32.67 -13.03
CA CYS A 806 -66.85 -32.26 -12.04
C CYS A 806 -66.98 -30.75 -11.87
N SER A 807 -65.88 -29.96 -11.84
CA SER A 807 -65.93 -28.50 -11.67
C SER A 807 -66.47 -27.80 -12.94
N ILE A 808 -66.04 -28.25 -14.13
CA ILE A 808 -66.63 -27.82 -15.40
C ILE A 808 -68.10 -28.25 -15.50
N ARG A 809 -68.46 -29.47 -15.04
CA ARG A 809 -69.87 -29.90 -14.92
C ARG A 809 -70.66 -29.02 -13.95
N GLU A 810 -70.09 -28.59 -12.84
CA GLU A 810 -70.73 -27.68 -11.88
C GLU A 810 -70.91 -26.25 -12.43
N CYS A 811 -69.92 -25.73 -13.15
CA CYS A 811 -70.03 -24.47 -13.89
C CYS A 811 -71.13 -24.57 -14.97
N CYS A 812 -71.18 -25.67 -15.71
CA CYS A 812 -72.25 -25.97 -16.66
C CYS A 812 -73.62 -26.13 -15.97
N ARG A 813 -73.69 -26.72 -14.77
CA ARG A 813 -74.93 -26.81 -13.97
C ARG A 813 -75.45 -25.44 -13.53
N ASN A 814 -74.55 -24.50 -13.23
CA ASN A 814 -74.92 -23.11 -12.91
C ASN A 814 -75.52 -22.38 -14.13
N TRP A 815 -75.10 -22.74 -15.35
CA TRP A 815 -75.58 -22.12 -16.59
C TRP A 815 -76.82 -22.78 -17.21
N CYS A 816 -77.21 -24.01 -16.81
CA CYS A 816 -78.31 -24.77 -17.42
C CYS A 816 -79.63 -24.80 -16.61
N LEU A 817 -80.76 -24.87 -17.33
CA LEU A 817 -82.10 -25.26 -16.82
C LEU A 817 -82.09 -26.77 -16.45
N PRO A 818 -82.82 -27.21 -15.39
CA PRO A 818 -82.83 -28.62 -14.96
C PRO A 818 -83.46 -29.63 -15.94
N SER A 819 -83.85 -29.20 -17.15
CA SER A 819 -84.80 -29.95 -17.98
C SER A 819 -84.23 -30.47 -19.30
N TYR A 820 -82.94 -30.32 -19.58
CA TYR A 820 -82.32 -30.85 -20.79
C TYR A 820 -80.86 -31.24 -20.55
N ILE A 821 -80.66 -32.44 -20.00
CA ILE A 821 -79.38 -33.17 -20.02
C ILE A 821 -79.74 -34.66 -20.23
N PRO A 822 -79.26 -35.34 -21.28
CA PRO A 822 -78.93 -36.76 -21.19
C PRO A 822 -77.61 -36.97 -20.45
#